data_AF-A0A150GM09-F1
#
_entry.id   AF-A0A150GM09-F1
#
_cell.length_a   1.000
_cell.length_b   1.000
_cell.length_c   1.000
_cell.angle_alpha   90.00
_cell.angle_beta   90.00
_cell.angle_gamma   90.00
#
_symmetry.space_group_name_H-M   'P 1'
#
loop_
_entity.id
_entity.type
_entity.pdbx_description
1 polymer ?
#
loop_
_entity_poly.entity_id
_entity_poly.type
_entity_poly.pdbx_seq_one_letter_code
_entity_poly.pdbx_strand_id
1 'polypeptide(L)'
;MANIDPYRTEDELADDDEDVDMSFLPPFARGTENEKLYVENAKLERKLERTDRALEANMDRLHIMDEHLKNVQQELKYTQTRVEAKNKEIETEKHLNAMAERETSRMKKDMGRMAAERAELADKINSLQNQILKNNEKLDQFKMLMNWNQEELEQWALAERQKSEDNAALEKYKHADDAKVKELTLVLERVSKQVVGRKEELDNEVAETQAAQIQLDKAAEDFRKLHVERQDLIRQWEEAVEAMRHRDAAIAAASEQFAMQKDILRERRRELDAQARFLENEVLNTKEADARVAYYEREVAKQRDLLTREQGRQEDLANQVELVKATLSKAATELAQRTAENKGAREDLDSKRQKLDAARKRFAVLKRKLETEFSNLDTMEAKAAELEAMRKSEEARLKAVLKEHELLKKEQYKRSQALFELRTRERELISEISGGQGQNKNLAARIHTLDEQVVRQQELLYNVEFQLQQMERKVARAGGVRSEEETRALNSRIEKLTSLLEGVNQEHSMLLEQVKRAEEDLLAARRTNATLRADKAKLDETISTLKLENDMVARQVKAAVEAREKALVDHDVLALEVKRLRDILSAHADEVFSLENRKAQLALSMEERKQEVEVHRDGLRAELRLLREDVHRITLELKERLLRCEKLQAKFEILSAKNRGAAEDDGEERSQAYFVIKAAQEREALQREGDDLDSRIRVAEKEVAALEATLAQLMACNTNFAQSYKKVSSKEAFEERSALREKLDKAYDKLKARRADEAAIAGDIQVAESRLANLGAEQRSLQALVDDMSRRKAEAVRQLEEQREKLQRALGRTDRLRSKMGIADSPQGQDIELAEVRDVTRAMLLELKALAAANPAAGILEACEAASIRLPTGSSAPPSVSGSRPASAARSAASGGSGRSTGSRGLGSGRAAPVRTVQLGA
;
A
#
# COMPACT_ATOMS: atom_id res chain seq x y z
N MET A 1 58.54 6.99 -3.63
CA MET A 1 59.52 8.01 -3.19
C MET A 1 60.39 7.36 -2.14
N ALA A 2 61.71 7.46 -2.31
CA ALA A 2 62.69 6.71 -1.55
C ALA A 2 62.61 7.00 -0.04
N ASN A 3 62.72 5.95 0.77
CA ASN A 3 62.87 5.99 2.22
C ASN A 3 64.14 6.78 2.57
N ILE A 4 63.96 7.95 3.17
CA ILE A 4 65.03 8.67 3.86
C ILE A 4 64.89 8.31 5.33
N ASP A 5 65.86 7.53 5.82
CA ASP A 5 66.04 7.17 7.21
C ASP A 5 66.50 8.41 8.02
N PRO A 6 65.76 8.87 9.05
CA PRO A 6 66.10 10.07 9.81
C PRO A 6 67.07 9.82 10.97
N TYR A 7 67.68 8.62 11.09
CA TYR A 7 68.62 8.27 12.18
C TYR A 7 70.08 8.06 11.73
N ARG A 8 70.51 8.68 10.63
CA ARG A 8 71.93 8.75 10.28
C ARG A 8 72.57 9.96 10.97
N THR A 9 73.03 9.78 12.20
CA THR A 9 74.01 10.67 12.83
C THR A 9 75.36 10.46 12.16
N GLU A 10 75.58 11.10 11.03
CA GLU A 10 76.92 11.39 10.52
C GLU A 10 77.27 12.81 10.96
N ASP A 11 78.03 12.92 12.05
CA ASP A 11 78.92 14.04 12.34
C ASP A 11 79.86 13.65 13.50
N GLU A 12 80.65 12.58 13.29
CA GLU A 12 82.00 12.53 13.83
C GLU A 12 82.93 13.09 12.73
N LEU A 13 82.89 14.41 12.55
CA LEU A 13 83.89 15.12 11.76
C LEU A 13 84.93 15.69 12.71
N ALA A 14 86.11 15.09 12.60
CA ALA A 14 87.45 15.57 12.94
C ALA A 14 87.53 16.85 13.80
N ASP A 15 88.22 16.73 14.94
CA ASP A 15 88.96 17.85 15.50
C ASP A 15 90.00 18.30 14.46
N ASP A 16 89.57 19.17 13.54
CA ASP A 16 90.48 19.94 12.71
C ASP A 16 91.18 20.93 13.64
N ASP A 17 92.39 20.57 14.06
CA ASP A 17 93.41 21.48 14.58
C ASP A 17 93.81 22.46 13.45
N GLU A 18 92.90 23.37 13.08
CA GLU A 18 93.25 24.56 12.31
C GLU A 18 94.02 25.50 13.24
N ASP A 19 95.29 25.71 12.86
CA ASP A 19 96.26 26.63 13.48
C ASP A 19 95.56 27.91 13.97
N VAL A 20 95.50 28.06 15.29
CA VAL A 20 95.03 29.30 15.93
C VAL A 20 95.97 30.42 15.46
N ASP A 21 95.44 31.51 14.92
CA ASP A 21 96.28 32.62 14.44
C ASP A 21 97.02 33.29 15.61
N MET A 22 98.28 32.90 15.80
CA MET A 22 99.16 33.38 16.87
C MET A 22 99.85 34.71 16.55
N SER A 23 99.48 35.37 15.44
CA SER A 23 100.10 36.63 15.00
C SER A 23 99.97 37.77 16.01
N PHE A 24 98.94 37.72 16.86
CA PHE A 24 98.67 38.73 17.90
C PHE A 24 99.41 38.49 19.22
N LEU A 25 100.01 37.31 19.45
CA LEU A 25 100.75 37.02 20.68
C LEU A 25 102.23 37.47 20.58
N PRO A 26 102.74 38.29 21.52
CA PRO A 26 104.14 38.71 21.55
C PRO A 26 105.14 37.53 21.57
N PRO A 27 106.34 37.66 20.96
CA PRO A 27 107.32 36.57 20.89
C PRO A 27 107.74 35.98 22.24
N PHE A 28 107.72 36.76 23.33
CA PHE A 28 108.06 36.29 24.68
C PHE A 28 106.94 35.50 25.37
N ALA A 29 105.69 35.60 24.90
CA ALA A 29 104.53 34.89 25.44
C ALA A 29 104.30 33.53 24.76
N ARG A 30 104.98 33.29 23.62
CA ARG A 30 104.98 32.00 22.92
C ARG A 30 105.79 30.98 23.74
N GLY A 31 105.22 29.80 23.98
CA GLY A 31 105.78 28.70 24.76
C GLY A 31 105.46 28.73 26.27
N THR A 32 104.52 29.56 26.72
CA THR A 32 104.20 29.76 28.16
C THR A 32 102.72 29.44 28.49
N GLU A 33 102.31 29.56 29.76
CA GLU A 33 100.93 29.34 30.22
C GLU A 33 99.88 30.19 29.47
N ASN A 34 100.27 31.39 29.02
CA ASN A 34 99.38 32.31 28.32
C ASN A 34 98.98 31.83 26.91
N GLU A 35 99.84 31.09 26.21
CA GLU A 35 99.52 30.48 24.93
C GLU A 35 98.46 29.37 25.10
N LYS A 36 98.59 28.56 26.16
CA LYS A 36 97.61 27.51 26.46
C LYS A 36 96.23 28.10 26.73
N LEU A 37 96.15 29.17 27.54
CA LEU A 37 94.89 29.86 27.84
C LEU A 37 94.26 30.52 26.60
N TYR A 38 95.07 31.07 25.69
CA TYR A 38 94.56 31.67 24.45
C TYR A 38 93.96 30.61 23.52
N VAL A 39 94.65 29.48 23.37
CA VAL A 39 94.13 28.32 22.61
C VAL A 39 92.86 27.76 23.26
N GLU A 40 92.78 27.69 24.59
CA GLU A 40 91.58 27.26 25.31
C GLU A 40 90.39 28.21 25.08
N ASN A 41 90.61 29.52 25.14
CA ASN A 41 89.57 30.51 24.86
C ASN A 41 89.08 30.43 23.40
N ALA A 42 89.99 30.30 22.42
CA ALA A 42 89.62 30.11 21.02
C ALA A 42 88.82 28.81 20.81
N LYS A 43 89.18 27.73 21.51
CA LYS A 43 88.41 26.47 21.50
C LYS A 43 87.01 26.66 22.10
N LEU A 44 86.87 27.46 23.16
CA LEU A 44 85.57 27.77 23.77
C LEU A 44 84.71 28.67 22.88
N GLU A 45 85.30 29.69 22.23
CA GLU A 45 84.60 30.55 21.26
C GLU A 45 84.10 29.74 20.06
N ARG A 46 84.93 28.86 19.49
CA ARG A 46 84.50 27.95 18.42
C ARG A 46 83.38 27.01 18.88
N LYS A 47 83.43 26.50 20.12
CA LYS A 47 82.35 25.69 20.69
C LYS A 47 81.07 26.51 20.82
N LEU A 48 81.15 27.76 21.30
CA LEU A 48 80.00 28.67 21.39
C LEU A 48 79.38 28.95 20.02
N GLU A 49 80.18 29.26 19.00
CA GLU A 49 79.68 29.48 17.64
C GLU A 49 79.01 28.23 17.05
N ARG A 50 79.59 27.04 17.29
CA ARG A 50 78.98 25.76 16.88
C ARG A 50 77.66 25.53 17.59
N THR A 51 77.60 25.79 18.91
CA THR A 51 76.35 25.65 19.68
C THR A 51 75.31 26.68 19.28
N ASP A 52 75.69 27.91 18.94
CA ASP A 52 74.77 28.95 18.49
C ASP A 52 74.18 28.60 17.13
N ARG A 53 74.99 28.11 16.18
CA ARG A 53 74.49 27.58 14.90
C ARG A 53 73.56 26.39 15.11
N ALA A 54 73.90 25.49 16.02
CA ALA A 54 73.03 24.34 16.35
C ALA A 54 71.72 24.80 17.01
N LEU A 55 71.76 25.81 17.88
CA LEU A 55 70.58 26.40 18.49
C LEU A 55 69.69 27.10 17.47
N GLU A 56 70.26 27.89 16.56
CA GLU A 56 69.52 28.58 15.50
C GLU A 56 68.85 27.56 14.55
N ALA A 57 69.59 26.54 14.10
CA ALA A 57 69.04 25.46 13.30
C ALA A 57 67.94 24.67 14.04
N ASN A 58 68.09 24.44 15.34
CA ASN A 58 67.08 23.78 16.15
C ASN A 58 65.84 24.66 16.36
N MET A 59 66.01 25.97 16.55
CA MET A 59 64.89 26.91 16.67
C MET A 59 64.10 27.03 15.36
N ASP A 60 64.78 27.11 14.21
CA ASP A 60 64.13 27.09 12.90
C ASP A 60 63.40 25.77 12.68
N ARG A 61 64.01 24.64 13.04
CA ARG A 61 63.36 23.33 12.99
C ARG A 61 62.13 23.27 13.88
N LEU A 62 62.21 23.74 15.12
CA LEU A 62 61.08 23.78 16.05
C LEU A 62 59.95 24.65 15.49
N HIS A 63 60.28 25.81 14.93
CA HIS A 63 59.29 26.70 14.32
C HIS A 63 58.58 26.03 13.14
N ILE A 64 59.32 25.41 12.23
CA ILE A 64 58.76 24.65 11.09
C ILE A 64 57.92 23.47 11.59
N MET A 65 58.38 22.75 12.61
CA MET A 65 57.65 21.62 13.19
C MET A 65 56.35 22.07 13.88
N ASP A 66 56.35 23.22 14.57
CA ASP A 66 55.16 23.79 15.20
C ASP A 66 54.14 24.27 14.15
N GLU A 67 54.60 24.92 13.08
CA GLU A 67 53.74 25.28 11.95
C GLU A 67 53.20 24.04 11.24
N HIS A 68 54.04 23.04 11.00
CA HIS A 68 53.60 21.76 10.44
C HIS A 68 52.61 21.05 11.36
N LEU A 69 52.80 21.09 12.69
CA LEU A 69 51.86 20.53 13.65
C LEU A 69 50.52 21.26 13.63
N LYS A 70 50.51 22.60 13.50
CA LYS A 70 49.27 23.37 13.29
C LYS A 70 48.57 22.96 11.99
N ASN A 71 49.32 22.77 10.91
CA ASN A 71 48.78 22.30 9.63
C ASN A 71 48.22 20.88 9.76
N VAL A 72 48.92 19.96 10.43
CA VAL A 72 48.44 18.60 10.70
C VAL A 72 47.18 18.62 11.57
N GLN A 73 47.11 19.48 12.60
CA GLN A 73 45.90 19.65 13.40
C GLN A 73 44.74 20.20 12.56
N GLN A 74 45.01 21.09 11.62
CA GLN A 74 44.00 21.60 10.70
C GLN A 74 43.51 20.49 9.76
N GLU A 75 44.41 19.69 9.19
CA GLU A 75 44.08 18.52 8.37
C GLU A 75 43.32 17.46 9.17
N LEU A 76 43.65 17.25 10.44
CA LEU A 76 42.88 16.38 11.34
C LEU A 76 41.45 16.91 11.53
N LYS A 77 41.26 18.22 11.73
CA LYS A 77 39.92 18.81 11.82
C LYS A 77 39.16 18.69 10.50
N TYR A 78 39.82 18.88 9.36
CA TYR A 78 39.19 18.71 8.05
C TYR A 78 38.81 17.26 7.78
N THR A 79 39.68 16.30 8.09
CA THR A 79 39.39 14.88 7.96
C THR A 79 38.30 14.44 8.93
N GLN A 80 38.29 14.95 10.16
CA GLN A 80 37.20 14.72 11.12
C GLN A 80 35.87 15.29 10.60
N THR A 81 35.85 16.53 10.10
CA THR A 81 34.63 17.12 9.53
C THR A 81 34.14 16.33 8.32
N ARG A 82 35.06 15.86 7.47
CA ARG A 82 34.74 14.99 6.32
C ARG A 82 34.20 13.63 6.76
N VAL A 83 34.76 13.01 7.80
CA VAL A 83 34.25 11.71 8.28
C VAL A 83 32.89 11.86 8.95
N GLU A 84 32.66 12.93 9.70
CA GLU A 84 31.34 13.22 10.28
C GLU A 84 30.30 13.49 9.19
N ALA A 85 30.63 14.28 8.17
CA ALA A 85 29.78 14.48 7.00
C ALA A 85 29.51 13.14 6.29
N LYS A 86 30.55 12.32 6.11
CA LYS A 86 30.40 11.01 5.44
C LYS A 86 29.57 10.03 6.26
N ASN A 87 29.67 10.05 7.59
CA ASN A 87 28.81 9.25 8.46
C ASN A 87 27.35 9.70 8.37
N LYS A 88 27.08 11.00 8.34
CA LYS A 88 25.73 11.53 8.10
C LYS A 88 25.21 11.11 6.73
N GLU A 89 26.03 11.18 5.68
CA GLU A 89 25.67 10.67 4.35
C GLU A 89 25.33 9.17 4.41
N ILE A 90 26.16 8.35 5.07
CA ILE A 90 25.90 6.91 5.24
C ILE A 90 24.59 6.67 6.01
N GLU A 91 24.30 7.45 7.04
CA GLU A 91 23.02 7.36 7.75
C GLU A 91 21.83 7.73 6.86
N THR A 92 21.98 8.78 6.04
CA THR A 92 20.94 9.15 5.07
C THR A 92 20.77 8.07 4.00
N GLU A 93 21.85 7.46 3.51
CA GLU A 93 21.79 6.35 2.55
C GLU A 93 21.16 5.10 3.19
N LYS A 94 21.49 4.77 4.45
CA LYS A 94 20.84 3.68 5.19
C LYS A 94 19.34 3.94 5.36
N HIS A 95 18.95 5.17 5.68
CA HIS A 95 17.55 5.54 5.78
C HIS A 95 16.83 5.46 4.43
N LEU A 96 17.43 5.97 3.36
CA LEU A 96 16.90 5.87 1.99
C LEU A 96 16.77 4.42 1.54
N ASN A 97 17.79 3.59 1.81
CA ASN A 97 17.75 2.16 1.50
C ASN A 97 16.65 1.45 2.29
N ALA A 98 16.50 1.73 3.59
CA ALA A 98 15.41 1.17 4.39
C ALA A 98 14.03 1.58 3.86
N MET A 99 13.87 2.81 3.39
CA MET A 99 12.63 3.24 2.73
C MET A 99 12.42 2.53 1.38
N ALA A 100 13.46 2.38 0.57
CA ALA A 100 13.40 1.61 -0.68
C ALA A 100 13.11 0.12 -0.44
N GLU A 101 13.68 -0.50 0.59
CA GLU A 101 13.40 -1.89 1.00
C GLU A 101 11.96 -2.07 1.47
N ARG A 102 11.41 -1.09 2.20
CA ARG A 102 9.99 -1.10 2.60
C ARG A 102 9.07 -0.97 1.39
N GLU A 103 9.34 -0.01 0.51
CA GLU A 103 8.55 0.18 -0.72
C GLU A 103 8.66 -1.04 -1.63
N THR A 104 9.86 -1.59 -1.85
CA THR A 104 10.02 -2.83 -2.63
C THR A 104 9.34 -4.03 -1.98
N SER A 105 9.36 -4.14 -0.64
CA SER A 105 8.62 -5.19 0.08
C SER A 105 7.12 -5.03 -0.05
N ARG A 106 6.60 -3.80 0.00
CA ARG A 106 5.20 -3.48 -0.28
C ARG A 106 4.84 -3.84 -1.73
N MET A 107 5.64 -3.40 -2.69
CA MET A 107 5.44 -3.73 -4.11
C MET A 107 5.52 -5.23 -4.38
N LYS A 108 6.40 -5.98 -3.70
CA LYS A 108 6.45 -7.45 -3.78
C LYS A 108 5.17 -8.09 -3.23
N LYS A 109 4.63 -7.60 -2.11
CA LYS A 109 3.34 -8.07 -1.57
C LYS A 109 2.20 -7.75 -2.53
N ASP A 110 2.17 -6.55 -3.09
CA ASP A 110 1.19 -6.15 -4.09
C ASP A 110 1.29 -6.98 -5.36
N MET A 111 2.50 -7.22 -5.87
CA MET A 111 2.75 -8.13 -6.99
C MET A 111 2.30 -9.57 -6.68
N GLY A 112 2.57 -10.08 -5.47
CA GLY A 112 2.11 -11.39 -5.03
C GLY A 112 0.58 -11.49 -5.01
N ARG A 113 -0.10 -10.47 -4.50
CA ARG A 113 -1.57 -10.37 -4.53
C ARG A 113 -2.11 -10.32 -5.96
N MET A 114 -1.54 -9.49 -6.83
CA MET A 114 -1.96 -9.41 -8.24
C MET A 114 -1.65 -10.70 -9.00
N ALA A 115 -0.59 -11.42 -8.64
CA ALA A 115 -0.27 -12.72 -9.22
C ALA A 115 -1.26 -13.81 -8.79
N ALA A 116 -1.68 -13.80 -7.52
CA ALA A 116 -2.74 -14.69 -7.02
C ALA A 116 -4.07 -14.39 -7.72
N GLU A 117 -4.47 -13.12 -7.81
CA GLU A 117 -5.67 -12.72 -8.55
C GLU A 117 -5.59 -13.10 -10.03
N ARG A 118 -4.42 -12.95 -10.66
CA ARG A 118 -4.19 -13.41 -12.03
C ARG A 118 -4.34 -14.93 -12.16
N ALA A 119 -3.88 -15.71 -11.19
CA ALA A 119 -4.03 -17.17 -11.19
C ALA A 119 -5.51 -17.56 -11.03
N GLU A 120 -6.23 -16.93 -10.10
CA GLU A 120 -7.68 -17.14 -9.93
C GLU A 120 -8.46 -16.79 -11.20
N LEU A 121 -8.13 -15.67 -11.85
CA LEU A 121 -8.72 -15.28 -13.13
C LEU A 121 -8.37 -16.28 -14.25
N ALA A 122 -7.14 -16.80 -14.28
CA ALA A 122 -6.73 -17.83 -15.24
C ALA A 122 -7.52 -19.13 -15.02
N ASP A 123 -7.69 -19.58 -13.78
CA ASP A 123 -8.49 -20.76 -13.44
C ASP A 123 -9.96 -20.55 -13.80
N LYS A 124 -10.48 -19.34 -13.57
CA LYS A 124 -11.84 -18.97 -13.97
C LYS A 124 -12.00 -18.96 -15.48
N ILE A 125 -11.03 -18.44 -16.22
CA ILE A 125 -10.99 -18.49 -17.69
C ILE A 125 -10.95 -19.94 -18.17
N ASN A 126 -10.10 -20.79 -17.59
CA ASN A 126 -10.00 -22.20 -17.94
C ASN A 126 -11.32 -22.94 -17.67
N SER A 127 -11.97 -22.66 -16.53
CA SER A 127 -13.30 -23.21 -16.20
C SER A 127 -14.36 -22.75 -17.21
N LEU A 128 -14.39 -21.46 -17.56
CA LEU A 128 -15.31 -20.93 -18.57
C LEU A 128 -15.03 -21.51 -19.95
N GLN A 129 -13.77 -21.67 -20.35
CA GLN A 129 -13.38 -22.33 -21.61
C GLN A 129 -13.83 -23.79 -21.62
N ASN A 130 -13.63 -24.54 -20.54
CA ASN A 130 -14.10 -25.92 -20.42
C ASN A 130 -15.63 -26.01 -20.47
N GLN A 131 -16.33 -25.06 -19.86
CA GLN A 131 -17.79 -24.97 -19.96
C GLN A 131 -18.24 -24.63 -21.38
N ILE A 132 -17.58 -23.70 -22.06
CA ILE A 132 -17.86 -23.35 -23.46
C ILE A 132 -17.61 -24.57 -24.35
N LEU A 133 -16.49 -25.28 -24.19
CA LEU A 133 -16.18 -26.49 -24.96
C LEU A 133 -17.24 -27.57 -24.71
N LYS A 134 -17.63 -27.82 -23.45
CA LYS A 134 -18.68 -28.78 -23.12
C LYS A 134 -20.04 -28.38 -23.70
N ASN A 135 -20.37 -27.09 -23.67
CA ASN A 135 -21.62 -26.59 -24.25
C ASN A 135 -21.58 -26.60 -25.77
N ASN A 136 -20.43 -26.37 -26.39
CA ASN A 136 -20.25 -26.45 -27.84
C ASN A 136 -20.31 -27.90 -28.32
N GLU A 137 -19.70 -28.83 -27.58
CA GLU A 137 -19.84 -30.27 -27.80
C GLU A 137 -21.31 -30.72 -27.68
N LYS A 138 -22.04 -30.24 -26.68
CA LYS A 138 -23.49 -30.48 -26.58
C LYS A 138 -24.27 -29.86 -27.72
N LEU A 139 -23.89 -28.65 -28.16
CA LEU A 139 -24.51 -27.98 -29.29
C LEU A 139 -24.28 -28.78 -30.58
N ASP A 140 -23.07 -29.33 -30.76
CA ASP A 140 -22.74 -30.15 -31.91
C ASP A 140 -23.43 -31.52 -31.84
N GLN A 141 -23.55 -32.13 -30.65
CA GLN A 141 -24.41 -33.29 -30.42
C GLN A 141 -25.87 -32.98 -30.76
N PHE A 142 -26.39 -31.82 -30.40
CA PHE A 142 -27.74 -31.41 -30.78
C PHE A 142 -27.87 -31.13 -32.27
N LYS A 143 -26.85 -30.59 -32.94
CA LYS A 143 -26.85 -30.44 -34.40
C LYS A 143 -26.81 -31.78 -35.11
N MET A 144 -25.99 -32.72 -34.64
CA MET A 144 -25.92 -34.07 -35.19
C MET A 144 -27.23 -34.83 -34.94
N LEU A 145 -27.82 -34.69 -33.75
CA LEU A 145 -29.13 -35.25 -33.45
C LEU A 145 -30.23 -34.58 -34.28
N MET A 146 -30.17 -33.27 -34.50
CA MET A 146 -31.12 -32.57 -35.35
C MET A 146 -30.97 -33.00 -36.80
N ASN A 147 -29.75 -33.15 -37.30
CA ASN A 147 -29.48 -33.66 -38.64
C ASN A 147 -29.91 -35.12 -38.78
N TRP A 148 -29.65 -35.96 -37.78
CA TRP A 148 -30.11 -37.35 -37.75
C TRP A 148 -31.64 -37.39 -37.68
N ASN A 149 -32.30 -36.64 -36.80
CA ASN A 149 -33.75 -36.58 -36.74
C ASN A 149 -34.35 -36.04 -38.04
N GLN A 150 -33.68 -35.11 -38.71
CA GLN A 150 -34.11 -34.60 -40.01
C GLN A 150 -33.92 -35.64 -41.12
N GLU A 151 -32.77 -36.32 -41.19
CA GLU A 151 -32.52 -37.42 -42.12
C GLU A 151 -33.44 -38.61 -41.84
N GLU A 152 -33.72 -38.91 -40.57
CA GLU A 152 -34.65 -39.94 -40.15
C GLU A 152 -36.08 -39.55 -40.55
N LEU A 153 -36.50 -38.30 -40.35
CA LEU A 153 -37.80 -37.82 -40.80
C LEU A 153 -37.91 -37.83 -42.33
N GLU A 154 -36.88 -37.42 -43.06
CA GLU A 154 -36.82 -37.45 -44.52
C GLU A 154 -36.79 -38.90 -45.03
N GLN A 155 -36.10 -39.81 -44.33
CA GLN A 155 -36.08 -41.24 -44.62
C GLN A 155 -37.42 -41.90 -44.28
N TRP A 156 -38.11 -41.52 -43.21
CA TRP A 156 -39.45 -42.01 -42.91
C TRP A 156 -40.48 -41.44 -43.88
N ALA A 157 -40.35 -40.19 -44.31
CA ALA A 157 -41.22 -39.60 -45.32
C ALA A 157 -40.98 -40.22 -46.72
N LEU A 158 -39.71 -40.48 -47.07
CA LEU A 158 -39.35 -41.21 -48.29
C LEU A 158 -39.73 -42.68 -48.19
N ALA A 159 -39.54 -43.34 -47.05
CA ALA A 159 -39.94 -44.72 -46.82
C ALA A 159 -41.46 -44.84 -46.74
N GLU A 160 -42.21 -43.88 -46.23
CA GLU A 160 -43.66 -43.85 -46.26
C GLU A 160 -44.14 -43.66 -47.70
N ARG A 161 -43.55 -42.72 -48.45
CA ARG A 161 -43.89 -42.48 -49.85
C ARG A 161 -43.54 -43.68 -50.74
N GLN A 162 -42.35 -44.25 -50.56
CA GLN A 162 -41.91 -45.45 -51.25
C GLN A 162 -42.66 -46.68 -50.78
N LYS A 163 -43.03 -46.82 -49.50
CA LYS A 163 -43.89 -47.92 -49.01
C LYS A 163 -45.34 -47.73 -49.41
N SER A 164 -45.81 -46.53 -49.71
CA SER A 164 -47.12 -46.27 -50.30
C SER A 164 -47.12 -46.65 -51.79
N GLU A 165 -46.07 -46.29 -52.54
CA GLU A 165 -45.87 -46.70 -53.94
C GLU A 165 -45.55 -48.21 -54.07
N ASP A 166 -44.70 -48.76 -53.20
CA ASP A 166 -44.44 -50.20 -53.08
C ASP A 166 -45.64 -50.92 -52.50
N ASN A 167 -46.47 -50.39 -51.58
CA ASN A 167 -47.72 -51.07 -51.23
C ASN A 167 -48.65 -51.09 -52.42
N ALA A 168 -48.74 -50.04 -53.22
CA ALA A 168 -49.57 -50.04 -54.42
C ALA A 168 -49.08 -51.03 -55.50
N ALA A 169 -47.77 -51.32 -55.56
CA ALA A 169 -47.16 -52.31 -56.45
C ALA A 169 -47.14 -53.74 -55.83
N LEU A 170 -46.90 -53.85 -54.53
CA LEU A 170 -46.95 -55.06 -53.73
C LEU A 170 -48.39 -55.49 -53.47
N GLU A 171 -49.44 -54.67 -53.49
CA GLU A 171 -50.84 -55.15 -53.47
C GLU A 171 -51.13 -55.94 -54.76
N LYS A 172 -50.51 -55.53 -55.87
CA LYS A 172 -50.68 -56.14 -57.19
C LYS A 172 -49.82 -57.39 -57.38
N TYR A 173 -48.60 -57.44 -56.82
CA TYR A 173 -47.74 -58.63 -56.87
C TYR A 173 -47.89 -59.58 -55.66
N LYS A 174 -48.27 -59.09 -54.48
CA LYS A 174 -48.75 -59.92 -53.35
C LYS A 174 -49.96 -60.73 -53.76
N HIS A 175 -50.92 -60.21 -54.51
CA HIS A 175 -52.07 -61.03 -54.89
C HIS A 175 -51.69 -62.26 -55.74
N ALA A 176 -50.59 -62.19 -56.50
CA ALA A 176 -50.14 -63.28 -57.36
C ALA A 176 -49.16 -64.23 -56.65
N ASP A 177 -48.20 -63.71 -55.88
CA ASP A 177 -47.12 -64.52 -55.28
C ASP A 177 -47.37 -64.89 -53.79
N ASP A 178 -48.25 -64.16 -53.07
CA ASP A 178 -48.74 -64.57 -51.75
C ASP A 178 -49.53 -65.89 -51.79
N ALA A 179 -50.01 -66.31 -52.96
CA ALA A 179 -50.71 -67.57 -53.11
C ALA A 179 -49.76 -68.78 -53.08
N LYS A 180 -48.49 -68.64 -53.48
CA LYS A 180 -47.64 -69.81 -53.77
C LYS A 180 -46.40 -69.94 -52.91
N VAL A 181 -45.81 -68.84 -52.46
CA VAL A 181 -44.56 -68.89 -51.69
C VAL A 181 -44.82 -68.82 -50.18
N LYS A 182 -45.99 -68.30 -49.75
CA LYS A 182 -46.48 -68.39 -48.36
C LYS A 182 -46.85 -69.80 -47.88
N GLU A 183 -47.02 -70.75 -48.80
CA GLU A 183 -47.48 -72.10 -48.46
C GLU A 183 -46.38 -72.95 -47.83
N LEU A 184 -45.13 -72.88 -48.32
CA LEU A 184 -44.15 -73.93 -48.06
C LEU A 184 -42.96 -73.46 -47.21
N THR A 185 -42.38 -72.30 -47.52
CA THR A 185 -41.20 -71.78 -46.81
C THR A 185 -41.58 -71.17 -45.46
N LEU A 186 -42.84 -70.74 -45.35
CA LEU A 186 -43.49 -70.26 -44.12
C LEU A 186 -43.86 -71.40 -43.16
N VAL A 187 -43.67 -72.68 -43.43
CA VAL A 187 -43.90 -73.73 -42.42
C VAL A 187 -42.62 -74.03 -41.66
N LEU A 188 -41.52 -74.23 -42.39
CA LEU A 188 -40.30 -74.77 -41.80
C LEU A 188 -39.51 -73.73 -41.00
N GLU A 189 -39.30 -72.56 -41.58
CA GLU A 189 -38.57 -71.48 -40.91
C GLU A 189 -39.44 -70.75 -39.89
N ARG A 190 -40.78 -70.80 -40.08
CA ARG A 190 -41.75 -70.44 -39.06
C ARG A 190 -41.59 -71.30 -37.83
N VAL A 191 -41.48 -72.63 -37.89
CA VAL A 191 -41.39 -73.42 -36.64
C VAL A 191 -40.07 -73.17 -35.90
N SER A 192 -38.95 -72.98 -36.59
CA SER A 192 -37.66 -72.73 -35.94
C SER A 192 -37.53 -71.30 -35.36
N LYS A 193 -37.93 -70.27 -36.13
CA LYS A 193 -38.06 -68.90 -35.61
C LYS A 193 -39.22 -68.76 -34.63
N GLN A 194 -40.25 -69.62 -34.68
CA GLN A 194 -41.26 -69.71 -33.63
C GLN A 194 -40.67 -70.26 -32.35
N VAL A 195 -39.68 -71.15 -32.33
CA VAL A 195 -39.13 -71.65 -31.06
C VAL A 195 -38.23 -70.61 -30.41
N VAL A 196 -37.39 -69.94 -31.18
CA VAL A 196 -36.52 -68.85 -30.67
C VAL A 196 -37.34 -67.60 -30.39
N GLY A 197 -38.21 -67.21 -31.32
CA GLY A 197 -39.20 -66.17 -31.14
C GLY A 197 -40.16 -66.46 -30.00
N ARG A 198 -40.64 -67.69 -29.78
CA ARG A 198 -41.45 -68.03 -28.57
C ARG A 198 -40.67 -67.90 -27.29
N LYS A 199 -39.35 -68.04 -27.32
CA LYS A 199 -38.50 -67.89 -26.14
C LYS A 199 -38.21 -66.41 -25.87
N GLU A 200 -37.92 -65.63 -26.91
CA GLU A 200 -37.80 -64.17 -26.83
C GLU A 200 -39.15 -63.52 -26.50
N GLU A 201 -40.26 -64.00 -27.08
CA GLU A 201 -41.63 -63.67 -26.71
C GLU A 201 -41.91 -64.12 -25.28
N LEU A 202 -41.49 -65.30 -24.82
CA LEU A 202 -41.67 -65.71 -23.42
C LEU A 202 -40.89 -64.81 -22.47
N ASP A 203 -39.66 -64.44 -22.80
CA ASP A 203 -38.84 -63.55 -21.98
C ASP A 203 -39.35 -62.10 -22.02
N ASN A 204 -39.81 -61.63 -23.18
CA ASN A 204 -40.47 -60.34 -23.34
C ASN A 204 -41.84 -60.33 -22.66
N GLU A 205 -42.65 -61.38 -22.77
CA GLU A 205 -43.91 -61.54 -22.05
C GLU A 205 -43.64 -61.67 -20.55
N VAL A 206 -42.58 -62.33 -20.10
CA VAL A 206 -42.20 -62.34 -18.67
C VAL A 206 -41.76 -60.94 -18.23
N ALA A 207 -40.98 -60.22 -19.03
CA ALA A 207 -40.57 -58.85 -18.73
C ALA A 207 -41.73 -57.85 -18.80
N GLU A 208 -42.66 -58.02 -19.74
CA GLU A 208 -43.90 -57.26 -19.89
C GLU A 208 -44.90 -57.65 -18.81
N THR A 209 -44.97 -58.91 -18.40
CA THR A 209 -45.80 -59.35 -17.27
C THR A 209 -45.20 -58.84 -15.97
N GLN A 210 -43.87 -58.80 -15.81
CA GLN A 210 -43.20 -58.19 -14.66
C GLN A 210 -43.35 -56.67 -14.69
N ALA A 211 -43.22 -56.03 -15.84
CA ALA A 211 -43.42 -54.59 -15.99
C ALA A 211 -44.89 -54.22 -15.79
N ALA A 212 -45.83 -55.01 -16.31
CA ALA A 212 -47.25 -54.88 -16.07
C ALA A 212 -47.59 -55.21 -14.63
N GLN A 213 -46.91 -56.17 -13.98
CA GLN A 213 -47.09 -56.46 -12.56
C GLN A 213 -46.54 -55.32 -11.70
N ILE A 214 -45.39 -54.74 -12.05
CA ILE A 214 -44.86 -53.52 -11.41
C ILE A 214 -45.79 -52.33 -11.67
N GLN A 215 -46.34 -52.19 -12.88
CA GLN A 215 -47.32 -51.16 -13.22
C GLN A 215 -48.65 -51.40 -12.54
N LEU A 216 -49.06 -52.65 -12.32
CA LEU A 216 -50.27 -53.05 -11.58
C LEU A 216 -50.09 -52.87 -10.09
N ASP A 217 -48.91 -53.15 -9.54
CA ASP A 217 -48.54 -52.89 -8.15
C ASP A 217 -48.45 -51.39 -7.93
N LYS A 218 -47.82 -50.66 -8.87
CA LYS A 218 -47.76 -49.21 -8.86
C LYS A 218 -49.15 -48.59 -9.04
N ALA A 219 -49.96 -49.11 -9.95
CA ALA A 219 -51.34 -48.71 -10.12
C ALA A 219 -52.18 -49.10 -8.91
N ALA A 220 -51.89 -50.20 -8.21
CA ALA A 220 -52.57 -50.60 -6.99
C ALA A 220 -52.17 -49.70 -5.81
N GLU A 221 -50.91 -49.31 -5.70
CA GLU A 221 -50.44 -48.26 -4.80
C GLU A 221 -51.09 -46.92 -5.11
N ASP A 222 -51.13 -46.54 -6.39
CA ASP A 222 -51.78 -45.32 -6.85
C ASP A 222 -53.30 -45.42 -6.68
N PHE A 223 -53.93 -46.60 -6.83
CA PHE A 223 -55.36 -46.82 -6.54
C PHE A 223 -55.61 -46.76 -5.04
N ARG A 224 -54.74 -47.29 -4.18
CA ARG A 224 -54.84 -47.11 -2.73
C ARG A 224 -54.69 -45.64 -2.37
N LYS A 225 -53.75 -44.94 -3.00
CA LYS A 225 -53.53 -43.50 -2.81
C LYS A 225 -54.74 -42.69 -3.28
N LEU A 226 -55.21 -42.91 -4.50
CA LEU A 226 -56.43 -42.31 -5.05
C LEU A 226 -57.68 -42.70 -4.26
N HIS A 227 -57.73 -43.90 -3.68
CA HIS A 227 -58.83 -44.32 -2.81
C HIS A 227 -58.76 -43.59 -1.47
N VAL A 228 -57.59 -43.40 -0.88
CA VAL A 228 -57.40 -42.55 0.31
C VAL A 228 -57.77 -41.11 -0.01
N GLU A 229 -57.25 -40.54 -1.11
CA GLU A 229 -57.58 -39.19 -1.59
C GLU A 229 -59.08 -39.05 -1.90
N ARG A 230 -59.71 -40.08 -2.47
CA ARG A 230 -61.16 -40.14 -2.70
C ARG A 230 -61.92 -40.18 -1.38
N GLN A 231 -61.48 -40.97 -0.40
CA GLN A 231 -62.11 -41.01 0.92
C GLN A 231 -61.96 -39.67 1.64
N ASP A 232 -60.79 -39.02 1.54
CA ASP A 232 -60.57 -37.67 2.05
C ASP A 232 -61.41 -36.63 1.31
N LEU A 233 -61.56 -36.74 -0.01
CA LEU A 233 -62.41 -35.85 -0.80
C LEU A 233 -63.90 -36.10 -0.50
N ILE A 234 -64.32 -37.35 -0.32
CA ILE A 234 -65.67 -37.70 0.14
C ILE A 234 -65.90 -37.12 1.52
N ARG A 235 -64.96 -37.27 2.45
CA ARG A 235 -65.05 -36.68 3.79
C ARG A 235 -65.13 -35.15 3.73
N GLN A 236 -64.28 -34.50 2.93
CA GLN A 236 -64.35 -33.05 2.71
C GLN A 236 -65.67 -32.63 2.06
N TRP A 237 -66.19 -33.43 1.12
CA TRP A 237 -67.48 -33.19 0.48
C TRP A 237 -68.64 -33.42 1.45
N GLU A 238 -68.60 -34.46 2.28
CA GLU A 238 -69.57 -34.72 3.35
C GLU A 238 -69.54 -33.58 4.37
N GLU A 239 -68.37 -33.15 4.83
CA GLU A 239 -68.19 -31.96 5.68
C GLU A 239 -68.76 -30.71 5.00
N ALA A 240 -68.54 -30.53 3.69
CA ALA A 240 -69.08 -29.39 2.94
C ALA A 240 -70.60 -29.47 2.73
N VAL A 241 -71.16 -30.67 2.54
CA VAL A 241 -72.60 -30.92 2.43
C VAL A 241 -73.27 -30.79 3.79
N GLU A 242 -72.65 -31.24 4.87
CA GLU A 242 -73.12 -31.01 6.24
C GLU A 242 -73.09 -29.52 6.57
N ALA A 243 -72.03 -28.81 6.21
CA ALA A 243 -71.95 -27.36 6.35
C ALA A 243 -73.01 -26.65 5.51
N MET A 244 -73.26 -27.09 4.26
CA MET A 244 -74.35 -26.57 3.43
C MET A 244 -75.72 -26.88 4.05
N ARG A 245 -75.96 -28.09 4.54
CA ARG A 245 -77.20 -28.48 5.21
C ARG A 245 -77.42 -27.69 6.49
N HIS A 246 -76.37 -27.45 7.28
CA HIS A 246 -76.42 -26.57 8.45
C HIS A 246 -76.72 -25.13 8.07
N ARG A 247 -76.13 -24.62 6.97
CA ARG A 247 -76.45 -23.29 6.44
C ARG A 247 -77.87 -23.23 5.92
N ASP A 248 -78.36 -24.22 5.19
CA ASP A 248 -79.73 -24.28 4.68
C ASP A 248 -80.73 -24.38 5.82
N ALA A 249 -80.45 -25.16 6.86
CA ALA A 249 -81.26 -25.20 8.08
C ALA A 249 -81.23 -23.85 8.83
N ALA A 250 -80.08 -23.18 8.89
CA ALA A 250 -79.97 -21.85 9.48
C ALA A 250 -80.68 -20.78 8.64
N ILE A 251 -80.62 -20.87 7.32
CA ILE A 251 -81.35 -20.00 6.38
C ILE A 251 -82.85 -20.27 6.49
N ALA A 252 -83.28 -21.54 6.59
CA ALA A 252 -84.66 -21.91 6.80
C ALA A 252 -85.17 -21.34 8.13
N ALA A 253 -84.45 -21.56 9.24
CA ALA A 253 -84.78 -20.98 10.54
C ALA A 253 -84.79 -19.45 10.52
N ALA A 254 -83.83 -18.81 9.84
CA ALA A 254 -83.82 -17.35 9.66
C ALA A 254 -84.97 -16.88 8.78
N SER A 255 -85.37 -17.65 7.77
CA SER A 255 -86.50 -17.35 6.89
C SER A 255 -87.85 -17.54 7.59
N GLU A 256 -87.97 -18.53 8.49
CA GLU A 256 -89.11 -18.74 9.37
C GLU A 256 -89.20 -17.60 10.39
N GLN A 257 -88.10 -17.23 11.02
CA GLN A 257 -88.04 -16.06 11.90
C GLN A 257 -88.37 -14.78 11.14
N PHE A 258 -87.89 -14.62 9.91
CA PHE A 258 -88.21 -13.47 9.07
C PHE A 258 -89.68 -13.48 8.64
N ALA A 259 -90.26 -14.64 8.35
CA ALA A 259 -91.68 -14.80 8.04
C ALA A 259 -92.53 -14.48 9.26
N MET A 260 -92.19 -15.01 10.44
CA MET A 260 -92.83 -14.66 11.73
C MET A 260 -92.73 -13.16 11.99
N GLN A 261 -91.55 -12.55 11.87
CA GLN A 261 -91.37 -11.11 12.06
C GLN A 261 -92.14 -10.31 11.01
N LYS A 262 -92.19 -10.75 9.75
CA LYS A 262 -92.97 -10.11 8.68
C LYS A 262 -94.46 -10.25 8.92
N ASP A 263 -94.92 -11.35 9.47
CA ASP A 263 -96.32 -11.56 9.83
C ASP A 263 -96.69 -10.74 11.08
N ILE A 264 -95.83 -10.65 12.10
CA ILE A 264 -95.98 -9.68 13.20
C ILE A 264 -96.01 -8.24 12.66
N LEU A 265 -95.17 -7.91 11.68
CA LEU A 265 -95.13 -6.58 11.08
C LEU A 265 -96.39 -6.32 10.24
N ARG A 266 -96.93 -7.34 9.57
CA ARG A 266 -98.23 -7.28 8.86
C ARG A 266 -99.39 -7.19 9.83
N GLU A 267 -99.36 -7.89 10.96
CA GLU A 267 -100.36 -7.81 12.02
C GLU A 267 -100.33 -6.42 12.66
N ARG A 268 -99.16 -5.91 13.04
CA ARG A 268 -99.00 -4.53 13.52
C ARG A 268 -99.42 -3.49 12.46
N ARG A 269 -99.13 -3.72 11.18
CA ARG A 269 -99.64 -2.87 10.09
C ARG A 269 -101.15 -2.97 9.95
N ARG A 270 -101.73 -4.16 10.05
CA ARG A 270 -103.19 -4.36 10.04
C ARG A 270 -103.84 -3.72 11.27
N GLU A 271 -103.22 -3.79 12.44
CA GLU A 271 -103.65 -3.11 13.65
C GLU A 271 -103.56 -1.60 13.47
N LEU A 272 -102.46 -1.07 12.93
CA LEU A 272 -102.32 0.36 12.62
C LEU A 272 -103.30 0.81 11.54
N ASP A 273 -103.51 0.04 10.49
CA ASP A 273 -104.49 0.31 9.44
C ASP A 273 -105.92 0.19 9.99
N ALA A 274 -106.19 -0.75 10.90
CA ALA A 274 -107.47 -0.88 11.58
C ALA A 274 -107.70 0.26 12.56
N GLN A 275 -106.67 0.71 13.29
CA GLN A 275 -106.72 1.89 14.14
C GLN A 275 -106.87 3.16 13.31
N ALA A 276 -106.22 3.27 12.15
CA ALA A 276 -106.37 4.38 11.23
C ALA A 276 -107.77 4.41 10.60
N ARG A 277 -108.29 3.27 10.14
CA ARG A 277 -109.68 3.13 9.67
C ARG A 277 -110.69 3.35 10.78
N PHE A 278 -110.42 2.89 11.99
CA PHE A 278 -111.26 3.17 13.15
C PHE A 278 -111.27 4.66 13.44
N LEU A 279 -110.12 5.33 13.42
CA LEU A 279 -110.02 6.77 13.63
C LEU A 279 -110.68 7.56 12.48
N GLU A 280 -110.55 7.10 11.24
CA GLU A 280 -111.22 7.67 10.07
C GLU A 280 -112.75 7.45 10.12
N ASN A 281 -113.20 6.28 10.56
CA ASN A 281 -114.61 5.98 10.81
C ASN A 281 -115.15 6.78 12.00
N GLU A 282 -114.39 6.98 13.07
CA GLU A 282 -114.77 7.85 14.20
C GLU A 282 -114.81 9.32 13.76
N VAL A 283 -113.91 9.76 12.88
CA VAL A 283 -113.95 11.09 12.25
C VAL A 283 -115.15 11.24 11.31
N LEU A 284 -115.51 10.20 10.55
CA LEU A 284 -116.71 10.21 9.72
C LEU A 284 -117.98 10.14 10.57
N ASN A 285 -118.00 9.33 11.63
CA ASN A 285 -119.11 9.24 12.58
C ASN A 285 -119.29 10.55 13.33
N THR A 286 -118.23 11.24 13.71
CA THR A 286 -118.32 12.59 14.30
C THR A 286 -118.82 13.60 13.27
N LYS A 287 -118.36 13.57 12.02
CA LYS A 287 -118.92 14.42 10.94
C LYS A 287 -120.40 14.10 10.64
N GLU A 288 -120.80 12.84 10.65
CA GLU A 288 -122.18 12.42 10.48
C GLU A 288 -123.02 12.81 11.70
N ALA A 289 -122.49 12.66 12.91
CA ALA A 289 -123.14 13.10 14.13
C ALA A 289 -123.31 14.63 14.12
N ASP A 290 -122.30 15.39 13.71
CA ASP A 290 -122.38 16.85 13.54
C ASP A 290 -123.40 17.23 12.47
N ALA A 291 -123.46 16.50 11.34
CA ALA A 291 -124.46 16.71 10.30
C ALA A 291 -125.88 16.36 10.78
N ARG A 292 -126.03 15.29 11.57
CA ARG A 292 -127.30 14.92 12.22
C ARG A 292 -127.70 15.93 13.28
N VAL A 293 -126.75 16.41 14.09
CA VAL A 293 -126.96 17.49 15.07
C VAL A 293 -127.41 18.75 14.33
N ALA A 294 -126.73 19.16 13.26
CA ALA A 294 -127.13 20.33 12.46
C ALA A 294 -128.52 20.15 11.79
N TYR A 295 -128.85 18.94 11.32
CA TYR A 295 -130.18 18.62 10.82
C TYR A 295 -131.24 18.71 11.93
N TYR A 296 -130.98 18.08 13.08
CA TYR A 296 -131.89 18.11 14.23
C TYR A 296 -131.98 19.51 14.85
N GLU A 297 -130.94 20.33 14.82
CA GLU A 297 -131.00 21.73 15.24
C GLU A 297 -131.91 22.55 14.32
N ARG A 298 -131.81 22.35 13.00
CA ARG A 298 -132.76 22.96 12.04
C ARG A 298 -134.17 22.45 12.24
N GLU A 299 -134.34 21.15 12.50
CA GLU A 299 -135.66 20.57 12.71
C GLU A 299 -136.25 21.02 14.05
N VAL A 300 -135.46 21.09 15.12
CA VAL A 300 -135.85 21.68 16.40
C VAL A 300 -136.17 23.16 16.24
N ALA A 301 -135.45 23.91 15.42
CA ALA A 301 -135.79 25.31 15.11
C ALA A 301 -137.16 25.40 14.40
N LYS A 302 -137.42 24.56 13.39
CA LYS A 302 -138.74 24.50 12.74
C LYS A 302 -139.85 24.08 13.71
N GLN A 303 -139.59 23.11 14.57
CA GLN A 303 -140.55 22.64 15.58
C GLN A 303 -140.78 23.71 16.65
N ARG A 304 -139.77 24.51 17.01
CA ARG A 304 -139.93 25.69 17.87
C ARG A 304 -140.81 26.74 17.18
N ASP A 305 -140.55 27.06 15.91
CA ASP A 305 -141.38 28.00 15.14
C ASP A 305 -142.84 27.51 15.00
N LEU A 306 -143.04 26.21 14.76
CA LEU A 306 -144.35 25.58 14.74
C LEU A 306 -145.02 25.63 16.11
N LEU A 307 -144.30 25.32 17.18
CA LEU A 307 -144.80 25.41 18.55
C LEU A 307 -145.22 26.84 18.86
N THR A 308 -144.45 27.86 18.49
CA THR A 308 -144.82 29.26 18.70
C THR A 308 -146.08 29.64 17.90
N ARG A 309 -146.23 29.15 16.67
CA ARG A 309 -147.45 29.36 15.86
C ARG A 309 -148.67 28.66 16.46
N GLU A 310 -148.53 27.40 16.87
CA GLU A 310 -149.62 26.65 17.48
C GLU A 310 -149.95 27.14 18.89
N GLN A 311 -148.99 27.65 19.65
CA GLN A 311 -149.23 28.35 20.92
C GLN A 311 -150.05 29.62 20.69
N GLY A 312 -149.71 30.44 19.70
CA GLY A 312 -150.54 31.59 19.31
C GLY A 312 -151.95 31.16 18.90
N ARG A 313 -152.08 30.07 18.13
CA ARG A 313 -153.38 29.51 17.74
C ARG A 313 -154.18 28.95 18.92
N GLN A 314 -153.50 28.35 19.89
CA GLN A 314 -154.10 27.83 21.12
C GLN A 314 -154.58 28.97 22.02
N GLU A 315 -153.83 30.07 22.12
CA GLU A 315 -154.28 31.28 22.81
C GLU A 315 -155.52 31.87 22.13
N ASP A 316 -155.53 31.98 20.80
CA ASP A 316 -156.71 32.42 20.04
C ASP A 316 -157.93 31.52 20.28
N LEU A 317 -157.74 30.19 20.27
CA LEU A 317 -158.81 29.23 20.55
C LEU A 317 -159.25 29.24 22.01
N ALA A 318 -158.35 29.47 22.96
CA ALA A 318 -158.69 29.62 24.37
C ALA A 318 -159.57 30.85 24.57
N ASN A 319 -159.22 31.98 23.94
CA ASN A 319 -160.05 33.19 23.94
C ASN A 319 -161.44 32.93 23.33
N GLN A 320 -161.53 32.13 22.26
CA GLN A 320 -162.82 31.71 21.68
C GLN A 320 -163.62 30.78 22.60
N VAL A 321 -162.97 29.83 23.27
CA VAL A 321 -163.63 28.90 24.22
C VAL A 321 -164.11 29.63 25.46
N GLU A 322 -163.38 30.62 25.98
CA GLU A 322 -163.86 31.46 27.08
C GLU A 322 -165.11 32.26 26.67
N LEU A 323 -165.14 32.80 25.45
CA LEU A 323 -166.33 33.45 24.90
C LEU A 323 -167.52 32.47 24.81
N VAL A 324 -167.29 31.24 24.32
CA VAL A 324 -168.35 30.22 24.23
C VAL A 324 -168.80 29.74 25.62
N LYS A 325 -167.89 29.53 26.58
CA LYS A 325 -168.24 29.18 27.97
C LYS A 325 -169.10 30.25 28.62
N ALA A 326 -168.81 31.53 28.36
CA ALA A 326 -169.64 32.64 28.83
C ALA A 326 -171.06 32.60 28.20
N THR A 327 -171.19 32.18 26.95
CA THR A 327 -172.53 32.01 26.32
C THR A 327 -173.27 30.76 26.81
N LEU A 328 -172.58 29.64 27.03
CA LEU A 328 -173.18 28.37 27.45
C LEU A 328 -173.62 28.41 28.92
N SER A 329 -172.87 29.06 29.80
CA SER A 329 -173.29 29.25 31.20
C SER A 329 -174.61 30.03 31.28
N LYS A 330 -174.81 31.00 30.38
CA LYS A 330 -176.05 31.76 30.25
C LYS A 330 -177.21 30.90 29.73
N ALA A 331 -176.97 29.98 28.81
CA ALA A 331 -177.99 29.06 28.30
C ALA A 331 -178.36 27.94 29.31
N ALA A 332 -177.39 27.47 30.09
CA ALA A 332 -177.60 26.41 31.09
C ALA A 332 -178.47 26.89 32.27
N THR A 333 -178.33 28.14 32.69
CA THR A 333 -179.20 28.73 33.74
C THR A 333 -180.64 28.86 33.27
N GLU A 334 -180.87 29.21 31.99
CA GLU A 334 -182.22 29.26 31.40
C GLU A 334 -182.88 27.87 31.28
N LEU A 335 -182.12 26.83 30.94
CA LEU A 335 -182.63 25.46 30.82
C LEU A 335 -183.03 24.85 32.18
N ALA A 336 -182.21 25.06 33.22
CA ALA A 336 -182.47 24.55 34.57
C ALA A 336 -183.81 25.06 35.12
N GLN A 337 -184.14 26.33 34.85
CA GLN A 337 -185.40 26.94 35.25
C GLN A 337 -186.61 26.24 34.60
N ARG A 338 -186.53 25.91 33.31
CA ARG A 338 -187.61 25.23 32.56
C ARG A 338 -187.82 23.77 32.95
N THR A 339 -186.77 23.08 33.40
CA THR A 339 -186.89 21.68 33.84
C THR A 339 -187.58 21.52 35.20
N ALA A 340 -187.43 22.50 36.11
CA ALA A 340 -188.11 22.47 37.40
C ALA A 340 -189.63 22.59 37.25
N GLU A 341 -190.11 23.44 36.33
CA GLU A 341 -191.54 23.64 36.06
C GLU A 341 -192.22 22.38 35.50
N ASN A 342 -191.54 21.64 34.60
CA ASN A 342 -192.09 20.43 33.97
C ASN A 342 -192.20 19.22 34.92
N LYS A 343 -191.38 19.16 35.98
CA LYS A 343 -191.40 18.04 36.92
C LYS A 343 -192.62 18.09 37.83
N GLY A 344 -193.02 19.28 38.28
CA GLY A 344 -194.23 19.46 39.09
C GLY A 344 -195.53 19.06 38.37
N ALA A 345 -195.63 19.32 37.06
CA ALA A 345 -196.84 18.98 36.29
C ALA A 345 -197.06 17.47 36.07
N ARG A 346 -196.02 16.64 36.19
CA ARG A 346 -196.12 15.17 36.00
C ARG A 346 -196.63 14.45 37.23
N GLU A 347 -196.30 14.93 38.43
CA GLU A 347 -196.68 14.28 39.70
C GLU A 347 -198.20 14.39 39.98
N ASP A 348 -198.87 15.44 39.49
CA ASP A 348 -200.33 15.59 39.61
C ASP A 348 -201.14 14.62 38.73
N LEU A 349 -200.57 14.16 37.60
CA LEU A 349 -201.25 13.31 36.63
C LEU A 349 -201.37 11.84 37.11
N ASP A 350 -200.37 11.37 37.85
CA ASP A 350 -200.32 9.98 38.34
C ASP A 350 -201.27 9.74 39.53
N SER A 351 -201.53 10.77 40.35
CA SER A 351 -202.48 10.69 41.47
C SER A 351 -203.95 10.49 41.02
N LYS A 352 -204.31 10.94 39.81
CA LYS A 352 -205.68 10.80 39.25
C LYS A 352 -205.91 9.44 38.59
N ARG A 353 -204.86 8.77 38.11
CA ARG A 353 -204.97 7.43 37.48
C ARG A 353 -205.25 6.33 38.49
N GLN A 354 -204.66 6.38 39.69
CA GLN A 354 -204.83 5.34 40.71
C GLN A 354 -206.25 5.28 41.32
N LYS A 355 -207.07 6.34 41.20
CA LYS A 355 -208.47 6.34 41.67
C LYS A 355 -209.46 5.67 40.69
N LEU A 356 -209.07 5.47 39.42
CA LEU A 356 -209.96 4.99 38.35
C LEU A 356 -210.00 3.45 38.26
N ASP A 357 -208.92 2.76 38.64
CA ASP A 357 -208.83 1.30 38.62
C ASP A 357 -209.52 0.61 39.81
N ALA A 358 -209.70 1.31 40.93
CA ALA A 358 -210.44 0.80 42.08
C ALA A 358 -211.97 0.73 41.86
N ALA A 359 -212.52 1.49 40.89
CA ALA A 359 -213.95 1.53 40.58
C ALA A 359 -214.38 0.45 39.55
N ARG A 360 -213.48 -0.01 38.67
CA ARG A 360 -213.80 -0.96 37.58
C ARG A 360 -213.95 -2.42 38.04
N LYS A 361 -213.29 -2.82 39.13
CA LYS A 361 -213.44 -4.19 39.68
C LYS A 361 -214.75 -4.42 40.44
N ARG A 362 -215.52 -3.37 40.76
CA ARG A 362 -216.81 -3.45 41.47
C ARG A 362 -218.05 -3.55 40.54
N PHE A 363 -217.90 -3.49 39.21
CA PHE A 363 -219.03 -3.48 38.26
C PHE A 363 -219.26 -4.81 37.49
N ALA A 364 -218.32 -5.75 37.46
CA ALA A 364 -218.46 -6.99 36.67
C ALA A 364 -219.20 -8.14 37.38
N VAL A 365 -219.48 -8.02 38.69
CA VAL A 365 -220.30 -8.97 39.47
C VAL A 365 -221.81 -8.75 39.27
N LEU A 366 -222.22 -7.72 38.50
CA LEU A 366 -223.62 -7.36 38.26
C LEU A 366 -224.09 -7.60 36.81
N LYS A 367 -223.52 -8.60 36.11
CA LYS A 367 -224.12 -9.15 34.87
C LYS A 367 -224.15 -10.68 34.89
N ARG A 368 -224.52 -11.23 36.04
CA ARG A 368 -224.74 -12.66 36.32
C ARG A 368 -226.24 -12.98 36.48
N LYS A 369 -227.13 -12.37 35.68
CA LYS A 369 -228.57 -12.67 35.78
C LYS A 369 -229.21 -12.76 34.40
N LEU A 370 -229.92 -13.88 34.22
CA LEU A 370 -230.80 -14.30 33.12
C LEU A 370 -230.02 -14.70 31.86
N GLU A 371 -229.74 -15.98 31.57
CA GLU A 371 -230.60 -17.16 31.79
C GLU A 371 -232.06 -16.87 31.40
N THR A 372 -232.22 -16.53 30.13
CA THR A 372 -233.44 -16.70 29.32
C THR A 372 -232.96 -16.68 27.88
N GLU A 373 -233.27 -17.61 26.99
CA GLU A 373 -234.13 -18.78 26.96
C GLU A 373 -233.67 -19.52 25.67
N PHE A 374 -234.03 -20.80 25.58
CA PHE A 374 -234.41 -21.49 24.36
C PHE A 374 -234.02 -20.88 23.01
N SER A 375 -233.45 -21.76 22.18
CA SER A 375 -233.80 -21.88 20.76
C SER A 375 -233.40 -20.64 19.95
N ASN A 376 -232.43 -20.71 19.08
CA ASN A 376 -232.47 -21.44 17.81
C ASN A 376 -231.47 -20.66 16.95
N LEU A 377 -230.68 -21.34 16.09
CA LEU A 377 -230.92 -21.30 14.65
C LEU A 377 -231.31 -19.88 14.19
N ASP A 378 -230.50 -19.12 13.48
CA ASP A 378 -229.61 -19.46 12.36
C ASP A 378 -228.57 -18.35 12.22
N THR A 379 -227.35 -18.59 11.71
CA THR A 379 -226.90 -19.40 10.55
C THR A 379 -225.92 -20.54 10.97
N MET A 380 -226.02 -21.83 10.55
CA MET A 380 -225.93 -22.52 9.23
C MET A 380 -224.58 -22.24 8.54
N GLU A 381 -223.66 -23.14 8.12
CA GLU A 381 -223.50 -24.58 7.82
C GLU A 381 -222.08 -24.98 8.32
N ALA A 382 -221.71 -26.16 8.85
CA ALA A 382 -222.24 -27.51 8.77
C ALA A 382 -221.83 -28.33 10.01
N LYS A 383 -222.76 -29.22 10.41
CA LYS A 383 -222.82 -30.08 11.59
C LYS A 383 -222.08 -31.42 11.43
N ALA A 384 -221.73 -32.02 12.56
CA ALA A 384 -222.17 -33.36 12.99
C ALA A 384 -222.19 -34.54 11.98
N ALA A 385 -221.15 -34.70 11.16
CA ALA A 385 -220.83 -35.98 10.55
C ALA A 385 -219.82 -36.82 11.38
N GLU A 386 -218.98 -36.20 12.22
CA GLU A 386 -217.80 -36.91 12.74
C GLU A 386 -217.96 -37.60 14.10
N LEU A 387 -219.01 -37.32 14.86
CA LEU A 387 -219.22 -38.05 16.12
C LEU A 387 -219.68 -39.51 15.91
N GLU A 388 -219.88 -39.95 14.65
CA GLU A 388 -219.90 -41.37 14.25
C GLU A 388 -218.55 -41.89 13.69
N ALA A 389 -217.63 -41.00 13.28
CA ALA A 389 -216.23 -41.36 12.96
C ALA A 389 -215.41 -41.70 14.22
N MET A 390 -215.87 -41.22 15.38
CA MET A 390 -215.31 -41.45 16.73
C MET A 390 -215.25 -42.91 17.21
N ARG A 391 -215.81 -43.91 16.51
CA ARG A 391 -215.61 -45.34 16.88
C ARG A 391 -214.52 -46.03 16.05
N LYS A 392 -214.16 -45.49 14.88
CA LYS A 392 -213.10 -46.04 14.01
C LYS A 392 -211.70 -45.49 14.34
N SER A 393 -211.61 -44.33 14.99
CA SER A 393 -210.32 -43.75 15.38
C SER A 393 -209.63 -44.53 16.51
N GLU A 394 -210.38 -45.11 17.43
CA GLU A 394 -209.82 -45.95 18.52
C GLU A 394 -209.25 -47.28 18.01
N GLU A 395 -209.76 -47.86 16.91
CA GLU A 395 -209.15 -49.03 16.25
C GLU A 395 -207.87 -48.70 15.47
N ALA A 396 -207.73 -47.46 14.97
CA ALA A 396 -206.52 -47.01 14.27
C ALA A 396 -205.34 -46.80 15.23
N ARG A 397 -205.61 -46.37 16.47
CA ARG A 397 -204.58 -46.15 17.49
C ARG A 397 -203.89 -47.44 17.92
N LEU A 398 -204.60 -48.58 17.93
CA LEU A 398 -204.02 -49.90 18.21
C LEU A 398 -203.10 -50.39 17.07
N LYS A 399 -203.37 -50.02 15.81
CA LYS A 399 -202.52 -50.35 14.64
C LYS A 399 -201.25 -49.50 14.53
N ALA A 400 -201.25 -48.27 15.04
CA ALA A 400 -200.07 -47.40 15.02
C ALA A 400 -198.95 -47.93 15.94
N VAL A 401 -199.30 -48.41 17.13
CA VAL A 401 -198.33 -48.95 18.11
C VAL A 401 -197.67 -50.24 17.59
N LEU A 402 -198.39 -51.08 16.83
CA LEU A 402 -197.81 -52.27 16.21
C LEU A 402 -196.81 -51.97 15.09
N LYS A 403 -196.95 -50.83 14.38
CA LYS A 403 -195.97 -50.38 13.36
C LYS A 403 -194.68 -49.80 13.97
N GLU A 404 -194.76 -49.11 15.10
CA GLU A 404 -193.56 -48.63 15.81
C GLU A 404 -192.70 -49.79 16.31
N HIS A 405 -193.32 -50.89 16.74
CA HIS A 405 -192.59 -52.07 17.21
C HIS A 405 -191.79 -52.78 16.08
N GLU A 406 -192.29 -52.81 14.84
CA GLU A 406 -191.56 -53.40 13.71
C GLU A 406 -190.38 -52.54 13.24
N LEU A 407 -190.49 -51.21 13.30
CA LEU A 407 -189.40 -50.30 12.95
C LEU A 407 -188.22 -50.40 13.93
N LEU A 408 -188.50 -50.49 15.24
CA LEU A 408 -187.47 -50.65 16.26
C LEU A 408 -186.71 -51.99 16.14
N LYS A 409 -187.36 -53.08 15.70
CA LYS A 409 -186.69 -54.36 15.41
C LYS A 409 -185.71 -54.27 14.23
N LYS A 410 -186.05 -53.49 13.18
CA LYS A 410 -185.16 -53.30 12.01
C LYS A 410 -183.92 -52.46 12.34
N GLU A 411 -184.03 -51.45 13.19
CA GLU A 411 -182.87 -50.67 13.63
C GLU A 411 -181.91 -51.48 14.51
N GLN A 412 -182.44 -52.33 15.40
CA GLN A 412 -181.64 -53.17 16.29
C GLN A 412 -180.75 -54.16 15.51
N TYR A 413 -181.26 -54.73 14.42
CA TYR A 413 -180.49 -55.66 13.58
C TYR A 413 -179.35 -54.95 12.84
N LYS A 414 -179.58 -53.76 12.29
CA LYS A 414 -178.53 -52.98 11.59
C LYS A 414 -177.39 -52.54 12.52
N ARG A 415 -177.71 -52.09 13.75
CA ARG A 415 -176.67 -51.72 14.73
C ARG A 415 -175.85 -52.92 15.21
N SER A 416 -176.47 -54.10 15.28
CA SER A 416 -175.77 -55.34 15.67
C SER A 416 -174.79 -55.82 14.60
N GLN A 417 -175.11 -55.62 13.32
CA GLN A 417 -174.24 -55.97 12.19
C GLN A 417 -173.00 -55.06 12.12
N ALA A 418 -173.17 -53.75 12.31
CA ALA A 418 -172.05 -52.79 12.37
C ALA A 418 -171.09 -53.05 13.54
N LEU A 419 -171.60 -53.51 14.70
CA LEU A 419 -170.77 -53.85 15.85
C LEU A 419 -169.87 -55.08 15.60
N PHE A 420 -170.32 -56.02 14.77
CA PHE A 420 -169.55 -57.22 14.42
C PHE A 420 -168.38 -56.90 13.45
N GLU A 421 -168.60 -55.99 12.50
CA GLU A 421 -167.54 -55.50 11.59
C GLU A 421 -166.45 -54.71 12.33
N LEU A 422 -166.82 -53.91 13.34
CA LEU A 422 -165.82 -53.19 14.14
C LEU A 422 -164.97 -54.14 15.01
N ARG A 423 -165.57 -55.20 15.58
CA ARG A 423 -164.85 -56.23 16.35
C ARG A 423 -163.97 -57.17 15.52
N THR A 424 -164.16 -57.23 14.21
CA THR A 424 -163.28 -57.97 13.31
C THR A 424 -162.05 -57.14 12.96
N ARG A 425 -162.22 -55.85 12.63
CA ARG A 425 -161.10 -54.90 12.41
C ARG A 425 -160.21 -54.72 13.64
N GLU A 426 -160.79 -54.69 14.84
CA GLU A 426 -160.00 -54.61 16.08
C GLU A 426 -159.07 -55.82 16.26
N ARG A 427 -159.53 -57.03 15.91
CA ARG A 427 -158.69 -58.24 15.97
C ARG A 427 -157.57 -58.24 14.95
N GLU A 428 -157.82 -57.74 13.74
CA GLU A 428 -156.81 -57.59 12.69
C GLU A 428 -155.70 -56.61 13.14
N LEU A 429 -156.06 -55.45 13.68
CA LEU A 429 -155.11 -54.46 14.19
C LEU A 429 -154.28 -54.97 15.38
N ILE A 430 -154.88 -55.75 16.30
CA ILE A 430 -154.13 -56.38 17.39
C ILE A 430 -153.11 -57.38 16.85
N SER A 431 -153.45 -58.14 15.81
CA SER A 431 -152.52 -59.06 15.15
C SER A 431 -151.36 -58.31 14.49
N GLU A 432 -151.61 -57.19 13.81
CA GLU A 432 -150.56 -56.35 13.20
C GLU A 432 -149.62 -55.74 14.25
N ILE A 433 -150.15 -55.24 15.37
CA ILE A 433 -149.36 -54.70 16.48
C ILE A 433 -148.46 -55.79 17.08
N SER A 434 -148.98 -57.02 17.25
CA SER A 434 -148.19 -58.14 17.76
C SER A 434 -147.06 -58.55 16.79
N GLY A 435 -147.31 -58.49 15.48
CA GLY A 435 -146.30 -58.71 14.44
C GLY A 435 -145.19 -57.63 14.46
N GLY A 436 -145.57 -56.36 14.61
CA GLY A 436 -144.62 -55.25 14.74
C GLY A 436 -143.76 -55.32 16.00
N GLN A 437 -144.33 -55.74 17.14
CA GLN A 437 -143.57 -55.97 18.37
C GLN A 437 -142.53 -57.10 18.25
N GLY A 438 -142.83 -58.14 17.48
CA GLY A 438 -141.87 -59.21 17.17
C GLY A 438 -140.68 -58.74 16.33
N GLN A 439 -140.93 -57.90 15.31
CA GLN A 439 -139.86 -57.31 14.49
C GLN A 439 -138.94 -56.39 15.31
N ASN A 440 -139.50 -55.61 16.23
CA ASN A 440 -138.72 -54.71 17.10
C ASN A 440 -137.79 -55.49 18.05
N LYS A 441 -138.25 -56.63 18.60
CA LYS A 441 -137.40 -57.51 19.41
C LYS A 441 -136.25 -58.11 18.60
N ASN A 442 -136.49 -58.49 17.35
CA ASN A 442 -135.44 -59.02 16.47
C ASN A 442 -134.39 -57.96 16.09
N LEU A 443 -134.81 -56.72 15.87
CA LEU A 443 -133.89 -55.60 15.63
C LEU A 443 -133.08 -55.25 16.87
N ALA A 444 -133.68 -55.26 18.07
CA ALA A 444 -132.96 -55.06 19.33
C ALA A 444 -131.89 -56.14 19.58
N ALA A 445 -132.18 -57.40 19.28
CA ALA A 445 -131.19 -58.48 19.37
C ALA A 445 -130.04 -58.31 18.34
N ARG A 446 -130.34 -57.74 17.17
CA ARG A 446 -129.31 -57.42 16.15
C ARG A 446 -128.40 -56.28 16.57
N ILE A 447 -128.92 -55.28 17.30
CA ILE A 447 -128.13 -54.19 17.87
C ILE A 447 -127.19 -54.73 18.95
N HIS A 448 -127.71 -55.56 19.86
CA HIS A 448 -126.91 -56.15 20.92
C HIS A 448 -125.73 -57.00 20.41
N THR A 449 -125.94 -57.73 19.32
CA THR A 449 -124.88 -58.52 18.68
C THR A 449 -123.82 -57.67 17.96
N LEU A 450 -124.20 -56.49 17.45
CA LEU A 450 -123.26 -55.51 16.89
C LEU A 450 -122.46 -54.80 18.00
N ASP A 451 -123.10 -54.47 19.13
CA ASP A 451 -122.41 -53.85 20.28
C ASP A 451 -121.36 -54.80 20.88
N GLU A 452 -121.67 -56.10 21.00
CA GLU A 452 -120.68 -57.10 21.41
C GLU A 452 -119.49 -57.21 20.45
N GLN A 453 -119.71 -57.00 19.15
CA GLN A 453 -118.61 -57.00 18.17
C GLN A 453 -117.73 -55.75 18.31
N VAL A 454 -118.32 -54.59 18.61
CA VAL A 454 -117.57 -53.35 18.85
C VAL A 454 -116.70 -53.47 20.10
N VAL A 455 -117.23 -54.03 21.19
CA VAL A 455 -116.45 -54.26 22.42
C VAL A 455 -115.28 -55.22 22.18
N ARG A 456 -115.49 -56.32 21.44
CA ARG A 456 -114.38 -57.22 21.07
C ARG A 456 -113.34 -56.54 20.18
N GLN A 457 -113.75 -55.66 19.27
CA GLN A 457 -112.82 -54.89 18.44
C GLN A 457 -112.01 -53.89 19.28
N GLN A 458 -112.59 -53.29 20.32
CA GLN A 458 -111.88 -52.41 21.26
C GLN A 458 -110.87 -53.19 22.13
N GLU A 459 -111.22 -54.39 22.59
CA GLU A 459 -110.27 -55.27 23.30
C GLU A 459 -109.10 -55.72 22.41
N LEU A 460 -109.38 -55.99 21.13
CA LEU A 460 -108.35 -56.35 20.16
C LEU A 460 -107.42 -55.16 19.87
N LEU A 461 -107.98 -53.95 19.73
CA LEU A 461 -107.21 -52.72 19.59
C LEU A 461 -106.32 -52.46 20.81
N TYR A 462 -106.86 -52.59 22.03
CA TYR A 462 -106.07 -52.43 23.26
C TYR A 462 -104.91 -53.43 23.36
N ASN A 463 -105.13 -54.69 22.98
CA ASN A 463 -104.08 -55.70 22.97
C ASN A 463 -103.01 -55.41 21.91
N VAL A 464 -103.41 -54.94 20.73
CA VAL A 464 -102.49 -54.52 19.67
C VAL A 464 -101.70 -53.28 20.09
N GLU A 465 -102.33 -52.28 20.71
CA GLU A 465 -101.67 -51.08 21.23
C GLU A 465 -100.66 -51.40 22.34
N PHE A 466 -100.99 -52.33 23.24
CA PHE A 466 -100.07 -52.77 24.27
C PHE A 466 -98.86 -53.52 23.70
N GLN A 467 -99.07 -54.37 22.69
CA GLN A 467 -97.97 -55.03 21.96
C GLN A 467 -97.15 -54.03 21.16
N LEU A 468 -97.78 -53.03 20.55
CA LEU A 468 -97.12 -51.93 19.84
C LEU A 468 -96.21 -51.15 20.80
N GLN A 469 -96.69 -50.77 21.99
CA GLN A 469 -95.88 -50.09 23.01
C GLN A 469 -94.70 -50.93 23.52
N GLN A 470 -94.88 -52.25 23.67
CA GLN A 470 -93.76 -53.13 24.01
C GLN A 470 -92.72 -53.22 22.89
N MET A 471 -93.18 -53.28 21.64
CA MET A 471 -92.30 -53.30 20.48
C MET A 471 -91.60 -51.95 20.30
N GLU A 472 -92.28 -50.82 20.50
CA GLU A 472 -91.69 -49.48 20.52
C GLU A 472 -90.63 -49.35 21.61
N ARG A 473 -90.83 -49.91 22.81
CA ARG A 473 -89.81 -49.93 23.87
C ARG A 473 -88.62 -50.84 23.57
N LYS A 474 -88.80 -51.88 22.75
CA LYS A 474 -87.70 -52.74 22.28
C LYS A 474 -86.96 -52.10 21.11
N VAL A 475 -87.67 -51.44 20.21
CA VAL A 475 -87.12 -50.66 19.09
C VAL A 475 -86.39 -49.42 19.58
N ALA A 476 -86.90 -48.69 20.58
CA ALA A 476 -86.21 -47.57 21.21
C ALA A 476 -84.89 -48.00 21.88
N ARG A 477 -84.86 -49.21 22.48
CA ARG A 477 -83.64 -49.80 23.04
C ARG A 477 -82.67 -50.29 21.96
N ALA A 478 -83.17 -50.89 20.88
CA ALA A 478 -82.35 -51.30 19.73
C ALA A 478 -81.82 -50.09 18.92
N GLY A 479 -82.57 -48.98 18.93
CA GLY A 479 -82.24 -47.70 18.29
C GLY A 479 -81.35 -46.77 19.14
N GLY A 480 -80.85 -47.22 20.29
CA GLY A 480 -79.81 -46.51 21.06
C GLY A 480 -80.30 -45.58 22.17
N VAL A 481 -81.61 -45.50 22.44
CA VAL A 481 -82.14 -44.69 23.55
C VAL A 481 -82.05 -45.50 24.85
N ARG A 482 -81.09 -45.12 25.70
CA ARG A 482 -80.92 -45.64 27.08
C ARG A 482 -81.57 -44.71 28.10
N SER A 483 -81.76 -45.19 29.33
CA SER A 483 -82.29 -44.37 30.43
C SER A 483 -81.37 -43.18 30.72
N GLU A 484 -81.92 -42.04 31.16
CA GLU A 484 -81.13 -40.83 31.45
C GLU A 484 -80.00 -41.08 32.46
N GLU A 485 -80.21 -41.95 33.45
CA GLU A 485 -79.18 -42.33 34.43
C GLU A 485 -78.02 -43.10 33.79
N GLU A 486 -78.30 -44.03 32.87
CA GLU A 486 -77.28 -44.78 32.15
C GLU A 486 -76.51 -43.88 31.17
N THR A 487 -77.19 -42.93 30.51
CA THR A 487 -76.52 -41.96 29.64
C THR A 487 -75.62 -41.00 30.41
N ARG A 488 -76.02 -40.50 31.58
CA ARG A 488 -75.15 -39.67 32.43
C ARG A 488 -73.96 -40.45 32.96
N ALA A 489 -74.16 -41.70 33.39
CA ALA A 489 -73.06 -42.54 33.86
C ALA A 489 -72.06 -42.83 32.73
N LEU A 490 -72.53 -43.18 31.54
CA LEU A 490 -71.69 -43.41 30.36
C LEU A 490 -70.99 -42.13 29.90
N ASN A 491 -71.67 -40.98 29.88
CA ASN A 491 -71.04 -39.70 29.53
C ASN A 491 -69.97 -39.29 30.55
N SER A 492 -70.20 -39.50 31.85
CA SER A 492 -69.15 -39.25 32.87
C SER A 492 -67.95 -40.19 32.71
N ARG A 493 -68.19 -41.43 32.25
CA ARG A 493 -67.14 -42.41 31.96
C ARG A 493 -66.38 -41.99 30.70
N ILE A 494 -67.08 -41.52 29.68
CA ILE A 494 -66.50 -40.99 28.45
C ILE A 494 -65.65 -39.77 28.77
N GLU A 495 -66.15 -38.78 29.51
CA GLU A 495 -65.38 -37.60 29.93
C GLU A 495 -64.11 -37.96 30.70
N LYS A 496 -64.20 -38.91 31.65
CA LYS A 496 -63.02 -39.38 32.37
C LYS A 496 -62.02 -40.07 31.43
N LEU A 497 -62.50 -40.92 30.54
CA LEU A 497 -61.65 -41.62 29.58
C LEU A 497 -61.05 -40.67 28.53
N THR A 498 -61.78 -39.65 28.08
CA THR A 498 -61.26 -38.61 27.18
C THR A 498 -60.24 -37.74 27.89
N SER A 499 -60.48 -37.35 29.15
CA SER A 499 -59.48 -36.59 29.93
C SER A 499 -58.20 -37.39 30.17
N LEU A 500 -58.31 -38.71 30.39
CA LEU A 500 -57.16 -39.61 30.53
C LEU A 500 -56.44 -39.78 29.20
N LEU A 501 -57.18 -39.93 28.09
CA LEU A 501 -56.61 -40.03 26.75
C LEU A 501 -55.89 -38.73 26.35
N GLU A 502 -56.49 -37.57 26.64
CA GLU A 502 -55.88 -36.26 26.40
C GLU A 502 -54.63 -36.07 27.25
N GLY A 503 -54.66 -36.45 28.53
CA GLY A 503 -53.48 -36.43 29.39
C GLY A 503 -52.36 -37.32 28.86
N VAL A 504 -52.66 -38.57 28.49
CA VAL A 504 -51.69 -39.50 27.91
C VAL A 504 -51.17 -39.01 26.55
N ASN A 505 -52.00 -38.38 25.72
CA ASN A 505 -51.57 -37.81 24.45
C ASN A 505 -50.66 -36.58 24.64
N GLN A 506 -50.92 -35.76 25.66
CA GLN A 506 -50.03 -34.64 26.04
C GLN A 506 -48.69 -35.15 26.57
N GLU A 507 -48.71 -36.15 27.46
CA GLU A 507 -47.49 -36.82 27.94
C GLU A 507 -46.71 -37.47 26.79
N HIS A 508 -47.39 -38.16 25.88
CA HIS A 508 -46.77 -38.77 24.71
C HIS A 508 -46.16 -37.73 23.77
N SER A 509 -46.85 -36.61 23.53
CA SER A 509 -46.35 -35.52 22.68
C SER A 509 -45.12 -34.86 23.32
N MET A 510 -45.16 -34.61 24.63
CA MET A 510 -44.02 -34.09 25.39
C MET A 510 -42.82 -35.04 25.35
N LEU A 511 -43.06 -36.35 25.52
CA LEU A 511 -42.01 -37.37 25.43
C LEU A 511 -41.42 -37.47 24.01
N LEU A 512 -42.25 -37.39 22.96
CA LEU A 512 -41.77 -37.37 21.58
C LEU A 512 -40.87 -36.15 21.31
N GLU A 513 -41.24 -34.99 21.84
CA GLU A 513 -40.44 -33.78 21.69
C GLU A 513 -39.12 -33.86 22.49
N GLN A 514 -39.14 -34.44 23.68
CA GLN A 514 -37.93 -34.76 24.45
C GLN A 514 -37.04 -35.78 23.75
N VAL A 515 -37.61 -36.82 23.14
CA VAL A 515 -36.87 -37.83 22.36
C VAL A 515 -36.24 -37.19 21.13
N LYS A 516 -36.98 -36.37 20.38
CA LYS A 516 -36.42 -35.61 19.25
C LYS A 516 -35.26 -34.72 19.68
N ARG A 517 -35.43 -33.98 20.78
CA ARG A 517 -34.37 -33.13 21.31
C ARG A 517 -33.15 -33.94 21.73
N ALA A 518 -33.35 -35.08 22.39
CA ALA A 518 -32.26 -35.98 22.76
C ALA A 518 -31.57 -36.60 21.53
N GLU A 519 -32.30 -36.91 20.46
CA GLU A 519 -31.74 -37.38 19.19
C GLU A 519 -30.93 -36.30 18.47
N GLU A 520 -31.41 -35.05 18.46
CA GLU A 520 -30.68 -33.90 17.94
C GLU A 520 -29.40 -33.63 18.74
N ASP A 521 -29.47 -33.66 20.07
CA ASP A 521 -28.32 -33.54 20.97
C ASP A 521 -27.34 -34.70 20.77
N LEU A 522 -27.82 -35.93 20.58
CA LEU A 522 -27.00 -37.10 20.27
C LEU A 522 -26.29 -36.95 18.91
N LEU A 523 -26.99 -36.44 17.89
CA LEU A 523 -26.41 -36.16 16.58
C LEU A 523 -25.35 -35.06 16.66
N ALA A 524 -25.61 -33.99 17.41
CA ALA A 524 -24.64 -32.94 17.68
C ALA A 524 -23.40 -33.51 18.41
N ALA A 525 -23.60 -34.30 19.46
CA ALA A 525 -22.53 -34.96 20.20
C ALA A 525 -21.74 -35.95 19.34
N ARG A 526 -22.38 -36.67 18.42
CA ARG A 526 -21.69 -37.56 17.46
C ARG A 526 -20.83 -36.76 16.47
N ARG A 527 -21.33 -35.62 15.98
CA ARG A 527 -20.56 -34.72 15.11
C ARG A 527 -19.36 -34.15 15.83
N THR A 528 -19.53 -33.64 17.05
CA THR A 528 -18.41 -33.12 17.85
C THR A 528 -17.41 -34.22 18.21
N ASN A 529 -17.86 -35.45 18.48
CA ASN A 529 -16.97 -36.58 18.70
C ASN A 529 -16.16 -36.93 17.43
N ALA A 530 -16.80 -36.89 16.26
CA ALA A 530 -16.11 -37.11 14.98
C ALA A 530 -15.05 -36.03 14.71
N THR A 531 -15.35 -34.75 14.96
CA THR A 531 -14.36 -33.67 14.83
C THR A 531 -13.22 -33.83 15.83
N LEU A 532 -13.53 -34.12 17.11
CA LEU A 532 -12.49 -34.37 18.13
C LEU A 532 -11.62 -35.58 17.81
N ARG A 533 -12.17 -36.63 17.20
CA ARG A 533 -11.40 -37.79 16.72
C ARG A 533 -10.48 -37.42 15.56
N ALA A 534 -10.97 -36.62 14.61
CA ALA A 534 -10.15 -36.12 13.50
C ALA A 534 -9.02 -35.21 14.01
N ASP A 535 -9.31 -34.33 14.96
CA ASP A 535 -8.31 -33.45 15.56
C ASP A 535 -7.31 -34.24 16.41
N LYS A 536 -7.76 -35.25 17.16
CA LYS A 536 -6.86 -36.18 17.85
C LYS A 536 -5.93 -36.90 16.86
N ALA A 537 -6.45 -37.40 15.74
CA ALA A 537 -5.63 -38.08 14.74
C ALA A 537 -4.57 -37.14 14.14
N LYS A 538 -4.93 -35.89 13.84
CA LYS A 538 -3.97 -34.86 13.41
C LYS A 538 -2.93 -34.58 14.49
N LEU A 539 -3.35 -34.43 15.75
CA LEU A 539 -2.44 -34.21 16.87
C LEU A 539 -1.49 -35.40 17.04
N ASP A 540 -1.98 -36.63 16.96
CA ASP A 540 -1.15 -37.84 17.04
C ASP A 540 -0.13 -37.90 15.88
N GLU A 541 -0.52 -37.51 14.66
CA GLU A 541 0.39 -37.36 13.52
C GLU A 541 1.45 -36.29 13.78
N THR A 542 1.06 -35.09 14.24
CA THR A 542 2.03 -34.03 14.59
C THR A 542 2.96 -34.44 15.73
N ILE A 543 2.47 -35.19 16.73
CA ILE A 543 3.30 -35.72 17.81
C ILE A 543 4.28 -36.75 17.26
N SER A 544 3.86 -37.61 16.33
CA SER A 544 4.75 -38.60 15.72
C SER A 544 5.88 -37.96 14.89
N THR A 545 5.57 -36.90 14.13
CA THR A 545 6.56 -36.14 13.36
C THR A 545 7.52 -35.38 14.29
N LEU A 546 7.00 -34.71 15.32
CA LEU A 546 7.83 -34.03 16.32
C LEU A 546 8.71 -35.02 17.12
N LYS A 547 8.25 -36.23 17.39
CA LYS A 547 9.09 -37.27 18.02
C LYS A 547 10.22 -37.69 17.10
N LEU A 548 9.93 -37.91 15.81
CA LEU A 548 10.96 -38.23 14.82
C LEU A 548 11.99 -37.10 14.70
N GLU A 549 11.55 -35.85 14.64
CA GLU A 549 12.44 -34.68 14.62
C GLU A 549 13.30 -34.60 15.88
N ASN A 550 12.71 -34.79 17.07
CA ASN A 550 13.45 -34.82 18.33
C ASN A 550 14.50 -35.95 18.35
N ASP A 551 14.16 -37.14 17.87
CA ASP A 551 15.10 -38.25 17.79
C ASP A 551 16.26 -37.96 16.81
N MET A 552 15.96 -37.32 15.68
CA MET A 552 16.98 -36.87 14.72
C MET A 552 17.90 -35.82 15.33
N VAL A 553 17.34 -34.80 15.98
CA VAL A 553 18.12 -33.75 16.65
C VAL A 553 18.94 -34.35 17.80
N ALA A 554 18.39 -35.27 18.59
CA ALA A 554 19.12 -35.94 19.66
C ALA A 554 20.32 -36.74 19.11
N ARG A 555 20.17 -37.41 17.96
CA ARG A 555 21.29 -38.09 17.28
C ARG A 555 22.33 -37.10 16.77
N GLN A 556 21.92 -35.97 16.19
CA GLN A 556 22.83 -34.92 15.76
C GLN A 556 23.60 -34.30 16.94
N VAL A 557 22.93 -34.04 18.06
CA VAL A 557 23.56 -33.55 19.29
C VAL A 557 24.57 -34.56 19.80
N LYS A 558 24.23 -35.85 19.84
CA LYS A 558 25.16 -36.90 20.25
C LYS A 558 26.40 -36.95 19.35
N ALA A 559 26.23 -36.90 18.03
CA ALA A 559 27.34 -36.86 17.09
C ALA A 559 28.21 -35.59 17.26
N ALA A 560 27.60 -34.44 17.54
CA ALA A 560 28.32 -33.20 17.82
C ALA A 560 29.12 -33.26 19.12
N VAL A 561 28.59 -33.92 20.16
CA VAL A 561 29.31 -34.16 21.42
C VAL A 561 30.51 -35.08 21.18
N GLU A 562 30.33 -36.19 20.46
CA GLU A 562 31.43 -37.11 20.11
C GLU A 562 32.51 -36.40 19.27
N ALA A 563 32.11 -35.55 18.31
CA ALA A 563 33.04 -34.74 17.52
C ALA A 563 33.81 -33.72 18.37
N ARG A 564 33.12 -33.08 19.33
CA ARG A 564 33.77 -32.15 20.28
C ARG A 564 34.76 -32.88 21.18
N GLU A 565 34.40 -34.04 21.72
CA GLU A 565 35.30 -34.85 22.54
C GLU A 565 36.55 -35.27 21.76
N LYS A 566 36.37 -35.71 20.51
CA LYS A 566 37.51 -36.02 19.62
C LYS A 566 38.40 -34.81 19.39
N ALA A 567 37.81 -33.64 19.10
CA ALA A 567 38.57 -32.41 18.90
C ALA A 567 39.32 -31.95 20.17
N LEU A 568 38.76 -32.18 21.36
CA LEU A 568 39.46 -31.93 22.63
C LEU A 568 40.65 -32.87 22.82
N VAL A 569 40.50 -34.16 22.50
CA VAL A 569 41.62 -35.11 22.53
C VAL A 569 42.71 -34.70 21.53
N ASP A 570 42.33 -34.33 20.31
CA ASP A 570 43.28 -33.86 19.28
C ASP A 570 44.01 -32.58 19.74
N HIS A 571 43.29 -31.65 20.38
CA HIS A 571 43.88 -30.46 20.98
C HIS A 571 44.91 -30.81 22.07
N ASP A 572 44.60 -31.76 22.95
CA ASP A 572 45.53 -32.16 24.01
C ASP A 572 46.77 -32.87 23.45
N VAL A 573 46.61 -33.67 22.39
CA VAL A 573 47.73 -34.27 21.64
C VAL A 573 48.62 -33.18 21.04
N LEU A 574 48.02 -32.17 20.39
CA LEU A 574 48.77 -31.03 19.85
C LEU A 574 49.45 -30.21 20.95
N ALA A 575 48.81 -30.01 22.10
CA ALA A 575 49.40 -29.32 23.24
C ALA A 575 50.63 -30.07 23.79
N LEU A 576 50.58 -31.40 23.83
CA LEU A 576 51.72 -32.24 24.19
C LEU A 576 52.86 -32.13 23.15
N GLU A 577 52.53 -32.11 21.86
CA GLU A 577 53.53 -31.92 20.80
C GLU A 577 54.19 -30.54 20.87
N VAL A 578 53.40 -29.48 21.09
CA VAL A 578 53.92 -28.12 21.32
C VAL A 578 54.83 -28.08 22.55
N LYS A 579 54.45 -28.74 23.65
CA LYS A 579 55.31 -28.82 24.84
C LYS A 579 56.61 -29.54 24.52
N ARG A 580 56.57 -30.68 23.82
CA ARG A 580 57.75 -31.42 23.40
C ARG A 580 58.68 -30.57 22.52
N LEU A 581 58.12 -29.86 21.54
CA LEU A 581 58.90 -28.97 20.67
C LEU A 581 59.50 -27.79 21.45
N ARG A 582 58.77 -27.25 22.43
CA ARG A 582 59.29 -26.22 23.33
C ARG A 582 60.45 -26.73 24.17
N ASP A 583 60.34 -27.93 24.73
CA ASP A 583 61.40 -28.54 25.54
C ASP A 583 62.66 -28.80 24.69
N ILE A 584 62.50 -29.26 23.44
CA ILE A 584 63.60 -29.40 22.47
C ILE A 584 64.23 -28.04 22.17
N LEU A 585 63.43 -27.01 21.95
CA LEU A 585 63.91 -25.66 21.67
C LEU A 585 64.68 -25.09 22.87
N SER A 586 64.18 -25.28 24.10
CA SER A 586 64.91 -24.85 25.31
C SER A 586 66.24 -25.58 25.45
N ALA A 587 66.28 -26.89 25.17
CA ALA A 587 67.53 -27.65 25.20
C ALA A 587 68.54 -27.11 24.18
N HIS A 588 68.10 -26.81 22.95
CA HIS A 588 68.97 -26.19 21.93
C HIS A 588 69.41 -24.78 22.33
N ALA A 589 68.54 -23.99 22.96
CA ALA A 589 68.89 -22.66 23.46
C ALA A 589 69.96 -22.74 24.57
N ASP A 590 69.83 -23.69 25.50
CA ASP A 590 70.82 -23.94 26.56
C ASP A 590 72.16 -24.42 25.97
N GLU A 591 72.12 -25.31 24.97
CA GLU A 591 73.31 -25.75 24.24
C GLU A 591 74.01 -24.57 23.55
N VAL A 592 73.27 -23.76 22.78
CA VAL A 592 73.81 -22.57 22.11
C VAL A 592 74.39 -21.59 23.13
N PHE A 593 73.68 -21.30 24.22
CA PHE A 593 74.17 -20.44 25.28
C PHE A 593 75.47 -20.97 25.91
N SER A 594 75.57 -22.29 26.14
CA SER A 594 76.79 -22.91 26.66
C SER A 594 77.96 -22.81 25.67
N LEU A 595 77.70 -22.95 24.37
CA LEU A 595 78.70 -22.82 23.31
C LEU A 595 79.15 -21.37 23.13
N GLU A 596 78.22 -20.41 23.20
CA GLU A 596 78.52 -18.97 23.16
C GLU A 596 79.36 -18.56 24.36
N ASN A 597 79.00 -19.00 25.57
CA ASN A 597 79.81 -18.77 26.76
C ASN A 597 81.20 -19.38 26.63
N ARG A 598 81.32 -20.62 26.13
CA ARG A 598 82.61 -21.27 25.93
C ARG A 598 83.44 -20.55 24.86
N LYS A 599 82.82 -20.09 23.78
CA LYS A 599 83.47 -19.28 22.74
C LYS A 599 83.97 -17.95 23.30
N ALA A 600 83.16 -17.27 24.12
CA ALA A 600 83.54 -16.02 24.77
C ALA A 600 84.71 -16.23 25.75
N GLN A 601 84.65 -17.27 26.59
CA GLN A 601 85.74 -17.64 27.50
C GLN A 601 87.04 -17.95 26.74
N LEU A 602 86.96 -18.71 25.65
CA LEU A 602 88.12 -18.99 24.80
C LEU A 602 88.67 -17.73 24.13
N ALA A 603 87.81 -16.83 23.66
CA ALA A 603 88.23 -15.57 23.05
C ALA A 603 88.96 -14.67 24.06
N LEU A 604 88.42 -14.53 25.28
CA LEU A 604 89.06 -13.78 26.36
C LEU A 604 90.40 -14.42 26.76
N SER A 605 90.44 -15.74 26.96
CA SER A 605 91.69 -16.44 27.27
C SER A 605 92.74 -16.32 26.17
N MET A 606 92.32 -16.31 24.90
CA MET A 606 93.23 -16.07 23.78
C MET A 606 93.76 -14.62 23.75
N GLU A 607 92.94 -13.63 24.10
CA GLU A 607 93.38 -12.23 24.16
C GLU A 607 94.32 -11.99 25.35
N GLU A 608 94.04 -12.58 26.52
CA GLU A 608 94.96 -12.59 27.66
C GLU A 608 96.31 -13.20 27.27
N ARG A 609 96.30 -14.38 26.64
CA ARG A 609 97.54 -15.05 26.22
C ARG A 609 98.30 -14.27 25.14
N LYS A 610 97.58 -13.56 24.27
CA LYS A 610 98.17 -12.65 23.27
C LYS A 610 98.83 -11.44 23.95
N GLN A 611 98.19 -10.87 24.97
CA GLN A 611 98.78 -9.79 25.77
C GLN A 611 100.01 -10.27 26.55
N GLU A 612 99.96 -11.47 27.16
CA GLU A 612 101.13 -12.09 27.81
C GLU A 612 102.30 -12.22 26.83
N VAL A 613 102.05 -12.75 25.63
CA VAL A 613 103.08 -12.89 24.57
C VAL A 613 103.60 -11.53 24.11
N GLU A 614 102.75 -10.52 24.01
CA GLU A 614 103.16 -9.15 23.68
C GLU A 614 104.10 -8.57 24.73
N VAL A 615 103.75 -8.69 26.02
CA VAL A 615 104.60 -8.24 27.13
C VAL A 615 105.94 -8.98 27.12
N HIS A 616 105.94 -10.32 26.92
CA HIS A 616 107.17 -11.09 26.76
C HIS A 616 108.02 -10.62 25.59
N ARG A 617 107.40 -10.35 24.44
CA ARG A 617 108.07 -9.84 23.24
C ARG A 617 108.68 -8.45 23.48
N ASP A 618 107.97 -7.58 24.18
CA ASP A 618 108.46 -6.24 24.49
C ASP A 618 109.58 -6.26 25.54
N GLY A 619 109.51 -7.17 26.52
CA GLY A 619 110.63 -7.50 27.40
C GLY A 619 111.89 -7.91 26.63
N LEU A 620 111.76 -8.85 25.70
CA LEU A 620 112.87 -9.28 24.83
C LEU A 620 113.40 -8.13 23.94
N ARG A 621 112.53 -7.21 23.47
CA ARG A 621 112.99 -6.01 22.75
C ARG A 621 113.77 -5.05 23.64
N ALA A 622 113.37 -4.90 24.90
CA ALA A 622 114.10 -4.08 25.86
C ALA A 622 115.48 -4.69 26.17
N GLU A 623 115.56 -6.00 26.40
CA GLU A 623 116.83 -6.71 26.54
C GLU A 623 117.73 -6.55 25.31
N LEU A 624 117.16 -6.66 24.10
CA LEU A 624 117.88 -6.44 22.85
C LEU A 624 118.42 -5.00 22.73
N ARG A 625 117.69 -4.00 23.20
CA ARG A 625 118.16 -2.60 23.22
C ARG A 625 119.33 -2.44 24.19
N LEU A 626 119.21 -2.95 25.41
CA LEU A 626 120.30 -2.92 26.39
C LEU A 626 121.56 -3.62 25.86
N LEU A 627 121.40 -4.79 25.22
CA LEU A 627 122.52 -5.51 24.62
C LEU A 627 123.17 -4.73 23.46
N ARG A 628 122.38 -3.99 22.67
CA ARG A 628 122.90 -3.11 21.61
C ARG A 628 123.66 -1.92 22.18
N GLU A 629 123.17 -1.33 23.27
CA GLU A 629 123.86 -0.26 23.98
C GLU A 629 125.18 -0.76 24.57
N ASP A 630 125.21 -1.95 25.15
CA ASP A 630 126.42 -2.62 25.64
C ASP A 630 127.43 -2.88 24.53
N VAL A 631 126.99 -3.43 23.39
CA VAL A 631 127.83 -3.61 22.21
C VAL A 631 128.37 -2.26 21.74
N HIS A 632 127.53 -1.23 21.69
CA HIS A 632 127.97 0.11 21.28
C HIS A 632 129.04 0.66 22.24
N ARG A 633 128.84 0.56 23.56
CA ARG A 633 129.81 0.95 24.58
C ARG A 633 131.14 0.21 24.40
N ILE A 634 131.11 -1.12 24.25
CA ILE A 634 132.32 -1.94 24.03
C ILE A 634 133.02 -1.54 22.73
N THR A 635 132.28 -1.26 21.65
CA THR A 635 132.89 -0.80 20.39
C THR A 635 133.56 0.56 20.53
N LEU A 636 133.01 1.45 21.36
CA LEU A 636 133.58 2.77 21.63
C LEU A 636 134.88 2.64 22.45
N GLU A 637 134.86 1.84 23.51
CA GLU A 637 136.07 1.50 24.29
C GLU A 637 137.15 0.85 23.42
N LEU A 638 136.77 -0.08 22.52
CA LEU A 638 137.70 -0.68 21.57
C LEU A 638 138.34 0.37 20.66
N LYS A 639 137.55 1.31 20.11
CA LYS A 639 138.10 2.41 19.29
C LYS A 639 139.04 3.31 20.08
N GLU A 640 138.72 3.62 21.33
CA GLU A 640 139.62 4.39 22.20
C GLU A 640 140.94 3.66 22.44
N ARG A 641 140.90 2.34 22.68
CA ARG A 641 142.10 1.50 22.84
C ARG A 641 142.93 1.41 21.56
N LEU A 642 142.30 1.30 20.39
CA LEU A 642 142.98 1.35 19.10
C LEU A 642 143.68 2.70 18.88
N LEU A 643 142.99 3.82 19.12
CA LEU A 643 143.60 5.17 19.06
C LEU A 643 144.75 5.33 20.06
N ARG A 644 144.66 4.70 21.24
CA ARG A 644 145.75 4.71 22.22
C ARG A 644 146.96 3.92 21.74
N CYS A 645 146.75 2.78 21.08
CA CYS A 645 147.83 2.01 20.44
C CYS A 645 148.49 2.82 19.31
N GLU A 646 147.73 3.47 18.42
CA GLU A 646 148.30 4.34 17.38
C GLU A 646 149.13 5.48 17.97
N LYS A 647 148.65 6.14 19.03
CA LYS A 647 149.42 7.20 19.73
C LYS A 647 150.72 6.67 20.32
N LEU A 648 150.74 5.45 20.87
CA LEU A 648 151.95 4.82 21.41
C LEU A 648 152.92 4.38 20.29
N GLN A 649 152.39 3.92 19.16
CA GLN A 649 153.17 3.58 17.97
C GLN A 649 153.86 4.82 17.38
N ALA A 650 153.12 5.94 17.23
CA ALA A 650 153.70 7.22 16.80
C ALA A 650 154.77 7.75 17.79
N LYS A 651 154.57 7.55 19.11
CA LYS A 651 155.56 7.91 20.13
C LYS A 651 156.83 7.03 20.04
N PHE A 652 156.69 5.75 19.72
CA PHE A 652 157.82 4.85 19.50
C PHE A 652 158.61 5.22 18.23
N GLU A 653 157.93 5.59 17.15
CA GLU A 653 158.57 6.12 15.93
C GLU A 653 159.38 7.40 16.22
N ILE A 654 158.80 8.36 16.94
CA ILE A 654 159.48 9.62 17.33
C ILE A 654 160.69 9.35 18.26
N LEU A 655 160.58 8.40 19.19
CA LEU A 655 161.69 8.01 20.08
C LEU A 655 162.80 7.23 19.33
N SER A 656 162.43 6.43 18.32
CA SER A 656 163.41 5.73 17.46
C SER A 656 164.14 6.68 16.50
N ALA A 657 163.48 7.76 16.07
CA ALA A 657 164.07 8.86 15.30
C ALA A 657 165.00 9.75 16.14
N LYS A 658 164.72 9.91 17.44
CA LYS A 658 165.53 10.73 18.38
C LYS A 658 166.86 10.09 18.82
N ASN A 659 167.05 8.78 18.61
CA ASN A 659 168.27 8.05 19.02
C ASN A 659 169.30 7.82 17.88
N ARG A 660 169.23 8.57 16.76
CA ARG A 660 170.29 8.60 15.73
C ARG A 660 170.63 10.04 15.29
N GLY A 661 171.57 10.67 16.00
CA GLY A 661 172.61 11.57 15.43
C GLY A 661 172.32 13.06 15.17
N ALA A 662 173.06 13.90 15.93
CA ALA A 662 173.63 15.24 15.64
C ALA A 662 172.70 16.47 15.59
N ALA A 663 173.02 17.66 16.11
CA ALA A 663 174.11 18.21 16.94
C ALA A 663 173.79 19.71 17.22
N GLU A 664 174.13 20.21 18.43
CA GLU A 664 174.53 21.61 18.78
C GLU A 664 173.47 22.75 18.66
N ASP A 665 173.39 23.79 19.52
CA ASP A 665 174.31 24.40 20.51
C ASP A 665 173.54 25.28 21.56
N ASP A 666 174.22 25.59 22.67
CA ASP A 666 173.92 26.28 23.94
C ASP A 666 173.28 27.71 23.87
N GLY A 667 172.74 28.42 24.88
CA GLY A 667 172.84 28.46 26.36
C GLY A 667 173.44 29.83 26.82
N GLU A 668 172.80 30.65 27.71
CA GLU A 668 173.46 31.84 28.33
C GLU A 668 172.73 32.49 29.56
N GLU A 669 173.51 33.00 30.54
CA GLU A 669 173.11 33.64 31.84
C GLU A 669 173.34 35.19 31.90
N ARG A 670 172.80 35.86 32.94
CA ARG A 670 172.36 37.29 32.95
C ARG A 670 173.20 38.28 33.82
N SER A 671 173.17 39.59 33.48
CA SER A 671 173.49 40.73 34.40
C SER A 671 172.80 42.09 34.07
N GLN A 672 172.56 42.90 35.14
CA GLN A 672 172.23 44.34 35.36
C GLN A 672 171.23 45.16 34.48
N ALA A 673 170.82 44.74 33.28
CA ALA A 673 169.79 45.44 32.48
C ALA A 673 168.35 45.32 33.05
N TYR A 674 168.16 44.44 34.03
CA TYR A 674 166.87 44.04 34.58
C TYR A 674 166.09 45.18 35.27
N PHE A 675 166.75 46.14 35.92
CA PHE A 675 166.06 47.17 36.71
C PHE A 675 165.54 48.35 35.87
N VAL A 676 166.12 48.62 34.70
CA VAL A 676 165.64 49.69 33.79
C VAL A 676 164.42 49.24 32.99
N ILE A 677 164.34 47.94 32.66
CA ILE A 677 163.20 47.36 31.94
C ILE A 677 161.95 47.34 32.83
N LYS A 678 162.10 47.12 34.14
CA LYS A 678 160.96 47.04 35.07
C LYS A 678 160.23 48.38 35.26
N ALA A 679 160.96 49.50 35.25
CA ALA A 679 160.35 50.84 35.32
C ALA A 679 159.61 51.24 34.03
N ALA A 680 160.03 50.70 32.87
CA ALA A 680 159.31 50.88 31.60
C ALA A 680 158.01 50.04 31.55
N GLN A 681 157.98 48.88 32.21
CA GLN A 681 156.81 48.00 32.29
C GLN A 681 155.67 48.58 33.14
N GLU A 682 155.95 49.26 34.25
CA GLU A 682 154.89 49.85 35.10
C GLU A 682 154.17 51.03 34.42
N ARG A 683 154.85 51.73 33.50
CA ARG A 683 154.25 52.83 32.74
C ARG A 683 153.30 52.33 31.63
N GLU A 684 153.58 51.17 31.05
CA GLU A 684 152.71 50.49 30.08
C GLU A 684 151.51 49.81 30.78
N ALA A 685 151.67 49.36 32.03
CA ALA A 685 150.58 48.76 32.82
C ALA A 685 149.44 49.76 33.11
N LEU A 686 149.75 51.00 33.49
CA LEU A 686 148.75 52.05 33.73
C LEU A 686 148.02 52.48 32.45
N GLN A 687 148.64 52.33 31.27
CA GLN A 687 147.98 52.59 30.00
C GLN A 687 147.01 51.47 29.60
N ARG A 688 147.33 50.21 29.92
CA ARG A 688 146.41 49.07 29.77
C ARG A 688 145.19 49.18 30.70
N GLU A 689 145.36 49.69 31.92
CA GLU A 689 144.23 49.94 32.83
C GLU A 689 143.27 51.04 32.30
N GLY A 690 143.80 52.02 31.55
CA GLY A 690 142.99 53.01 30.83
C GLY A 690 142.16 52.38 29.70
N ASP A 691 142.78 51.55 28.87
CA ASP A 691 142.10 50.84 27.78
C ASP A 691 141.01 49.87 28.30
N ASP A 692 141.24 49.24 29.46
CA ASP A 692 140.25 48.37 30.11
C ASP A 692 139.01 49.14 30.60
N LEU A 693 139.18 50.37 31.11
CA LEU A 693 138.04 51.20 31.52
C LEU A 693 137.23 51.68 30.31
N ASP A 694 137.88 52.04 29.21
CA ASP A 694 137.21 52.37 27.95
C ASP A 694 136.45 51.17 27.38
N SER A 695 136.98 49.95 27.55
CA SER A 695 136.27 48.73 27.18
C SER A 695 134.99 48.53 27.99
N ARG A 696 134.99 48.84 29.29
CA ARG A 696 133.82 48.74 30.16
C ARG A 696 132.76 49.78 29.82
N ILE A 697 133.16 50.99 29.42
CA ILE A 697 132.22 52.02 28.95
C ILE A 697 131.46 51.53 27.71
N ARG A 698 132.16 50.91 26.76
CA ARG A 698 131.52 50.33 25.56
C ARG A 698 130.56 49.18 25.88
N VAL A 699 130.78 48.44 26.96
CA VAL A 699 129.85 47.39 27.42
C VAL A 699 128.59 48.03 28.03
N ALA A 700 128.75 49.04 28.88
CA ALA A 700 127.62 49.76 29.46
C ALA A 700 126.75 50.45 28.38
N GLU A 701 127.35 51.01 27.33
CA GLU A 701 126.62 51.56 26.18
C GLU A 701 125.78 50.50 25.46
N LYS A 702 126.29 49.27 25.34
CA LYS A 702 125.53 48.14 24.78
C LYS A 702 124.39 47.69 25.70
N GLU A 703 124.58 47.73 27.01
CA GLU A 703 123.54 47.38 27.99
C GLU A 703 122.40 48.41 27.97
N VAL A 704 122.71 49.71 27.85
CA VAL A 704 121.70 50.77 27.69
C VAL A 704 120.92 50.59 26.39
N ALA A 705 121.61 50.29 25.28
CA ALA A 705 120.93 50.00 24.01
C ALA A 705 120.03 48.75 24.09
N ALA A 706 120.44 47.72 24.83
CA ALA A 706 119.61 46.54 25.06
C ALA A 706 118.38 46.84 25.93
N LEU A 707 118.53 47.66 26.97
CA LEU A 707 117.40 48.08 27.82
C LEU A 707 116.39 48.95 27.05
N GLU A 708 116.87 49.88 26.23
CA GLU A 708 116.01 50.70 25.36
C GLU A 708 115.23 49.83 24.36
N ALA A 709 115.89 48.81 23.78
CA ALA A 709 115.24 47.85 22.90
C ALA A 709 114.15 47.03 23.62
N THR A 710 114.40 46.58 24.86
CA THR A 710 113.41 45.80 25.63
C THR A 710 112.21 46.66 26.07
N LEU A 711 112.43 47.91 26.47
CA LEU A 711 111.35 48.83 26.83
C LEU A 711 110.50 49.19 25.61
N ALA A 712 111.13 49.46 24.46
CA ALA A 712 110.42 49.71 23.21
C ALA A 712 109.57 48.51 22.78
N GLN A 713 110.09 47.28 22.93
CA GLN A 713 109.35 46.06 22.64
C GLN A 713 108.16 45.85 23.61
N LEU A 714 108.34 46.13 24.90
CA LEU A 714 107.25 46.00 25.89
C LEU A 714 106.15 47.05 25.68
N MET A 715 106.53 48.31 25.39
CA MET A 715 105.56 49.37 25.06
C MET A 715 104.80 49.05 23.78
N ALA A 716 105.47 48.53 22.74
CA ALA A 716 104.83 48.08 21.51
C ALA A 716 103.86 46.91 21.76
N CYS A 717 104.24 45.92 22.58
CA CYS A 717 103.38 44.79 22.90
C CYS A 717 102.17 45.22 23.74
N ASN A 718 102.36 46.05 24.77
CA ASN A 718 101.26 46.52 25.61
C ASN A 718 100.30 47.46 24.86
N THR A 719 100.81 48.30 23.96
CA THR A 719 99.94 49.13 23.10
C THR A 719 99.15 48.29 22.12
N ASN A 720 99.76 47.28 21.48
CA ASN A 720 99.07 46.40 20.54
C ASN A 720 98.04 45.48 21.24
N PHE A 721 98.39 44.94 22.41
CA PHE A 721 97.49 44.11 23.22
C PHE A 721 96.35 44.92 23.86
N ALA A 722 96.60 46.17 24.29
CA ALA A 722 95.56 47.08 24.74
C ALA A 722 94.66 47.59 23.59
N GLN A 723 95.18 47.76 22.38
CA GLN A 723 94.37 48.05 21.19
C GLN A 723 93.47 46.86 20.82
N SER A 724 93.93 45.63 21.00
CA SER A 724 93.14 44.41 20.80
C SER A 724 91.94 44.30 21.77
N TYR A 725 92.11 44.65 23.06
CA TYR A 725 91.02 44.64 24.05
C TYR A 725 90.24 45.95 24.18
N LYS A 726 90.67 47.04 23.53
CA LYS A 726 89.84 48.22 23.35
C LYS A 726 88.70 47.87 22.40
N LYS A 727 87.59 47.42 22.99
CA LYS A 727 86.28 47.50 22.36
C LYS A 727 86.12 48.95 21.86
N VAL A 728 86.02 49.12 20.55
CA VAL A 728 85.80 50.43 19.91
C VAL A 728 84.73 51.18 20.70
N SER A 729 85.07 52.35 21.25
CA SER A 729 84.10 53.12 22.04
C SER A 729 82.88 53.40 21.16
N SER A 730 81.67 53.21 21.67
CA SER A 730 80.42 53.31 20.90
C SER A 730 80.27 54.62 20.08
N LYS A 731 80.99 55.70 20.45
CA LYS A 731 81.04 56.95 19.69
C LYS A 731 82.06 56.97 18.55
N GLU A 732 83.30 56.54 18.78
CA GLU A 732 84.30 56.45 17.70
C GLU A 732 83.96 55.32 16.73
N ALA A 733 83.34 54.24 17.19
CA ALA A 733 82.78 53.21 16.32
C ALA A 733 81.59 53.73 15.50
N PHE A 734 80.81 54.71 15.98
CA PHE A 734 79.72 55.32 15.22
C PHE A 734 80.24 56.39 14.25
N GLU A 735 81.26 57.16 14.62
CA GLU A 735 81.91 58.14 13.73
C GLU A 735 82.80 57.45 12.70
N GLU A 736 83.50 56.37 13.04
CA GLU A 736 84.18 55.50 12.09
C GLU A 736 83.20 54.63 11.32
N ARG A 737 82.06 54.15 11.87
CA ARG A 737 81.02 53.49 11.07
C ARG A 737 80.25 54.49 10.22
N SER A 738 80.16 55.76 10.59
CA SER A 738 79.56 56.84 9.79
C SER A 738 80.54 57.33 8.75
N ALA A 739 81.83 57.44 9.04
CA ALA A 739 82.89 57.78 8.09
C ALA A 739 83.24 56.59 7.20
N LEU A 740 83.12 55.35 7.69
CA LEU A 740 83.19 54.13 6.89
C LEU A 740 81.88 53.93 6.14
N ARG A 741 80.71 54.31 6.65
CA ARG A 741 79.47 54.38 5.84
C ARG A 741 79.55 55.46 4.81
N GLU A 742 80.13 56.63 5.10
CA GLU A 742 80.29 57.70 4.14
C GLU A 742 81.43 57.38 3.17
N LYS A 743 82.46 56.63 3.59
CA LYS A 743 83.49 56.05 2.70
C LYS A 743 82.94 54.86 1.93
N LEU A 744 82.00 54.09 2.47
CA LEU A 744 81.32 52.96 1.83
C LEU A 744 80.23 53.49 0.91
N ASP A 745 79.58 54.61 1.20
CA ASP A 745 78.62 55.33 0.37
C ASP A 745 79.38 56.10 -0.70
N LYS A 746 80.50 56.76 -0.39
CA LYS A 746 81.44 57.27 -1.42
C LYS A 746 82.10 56.15 -2.19
N ALA A 747 82.31 54.96 -1.61
CA ALA A 747 82.80 53.79 -2.32
C ALA A 747 81.68 53.09 -3.09
N TYR A 748 80.41 53.20 -2.68
CA TYR A 748 79.22 52.68 -3.37
C TYR A 748 78.76 53.63 -4.44
N ASP A 749 79.00 54.93 -4.30
CA ASP A 749 78.83 55.99 -5.28
C ASP A 749 80.03 56.00 -6.21
N LYS A 750 81.25 55.72 -5.73
CA LYS A 750 82.38 55.39 -6.62
C LYS A 750 82.21 54.02 -7.24
N LEU A 751 81.54 53.05 -6.63
CA LEU A 751 81.27 51.74 -7.23
C LEU A 751 80.04 51.79 -8.11
N LYS A 752 79.10 52.71 -7.89
CA LYS A 752 78.01 53.05 -8.82
C LYS A 752 78.53 53.90 -9.96
N ALA A 753 79.41 54.85 -9.72
CA ALA A 753 80.11 55.61 -10.75
C ALA A 753 81.06 54.67 -11.48
N ARG A 754 81.82 53.81 -10.81
CA ARG A 754 82.63 52.75 -11.45
C ARG A 754 81.76 51.72 -12.12
N ARG A 755 80.56 51.38 -11.65
CA ARG A 755 79.60 50.50 -12.35
C ARG A 755 78.89 51.20 -13.49
N ALA A 756 78.69 52.51 -13.42
CA ALA A 756 78.14 53.33 -14.49
C ALA A 756 79.21 53.61 -15.53
N ASP A 757 80.47 53.80 -15.12
CA ASP A 757 81.68 53.86 -15.93
C ASP A 757 81.99 52.46 -16.46
N GLU A 758 81.77 51.38 -15.72
CA GLU A 758 81.95 50.00 -16.18
C GLU A 758 80.77 49.59 -17.06
N ALA A 759 79.58 50.15 -16.91
CA ALA A 759 78.47 50.00 -17.84
C ALA A 759 78.64 50.91 -19.08
N ALA A 760 79.24 52.09 -18.92
CA ALA A 760 79.61 52.98 -20.03
C ALA A 760 80.82 52.43 -20.78
N ILE A 761 81.80 51.86 -20.08
CA ILE A 761 82.95 51.13 -20.63
C ILE A 761 82.47 49.80 -21.18
N ALA A 762 81.52 49.08 -20.58
CA ALA A 762 80.93 47.88 -21.18
C ALA A 762 80.08 48.25 -22.40
N GLY A 763 79.39 49.39 -22.37
CA GLY A 763 78.67 49.96 -23.51
C GLY A 763 79.65 50.41 -24.61
N ASP A 764 80.75 51.04 -24.25
CA ASP A 764 81.85 51.45 -25.14
C ASP A 764 82.64 50.24 -25.61
N ILE A 765 82.75 49.17 -24.82
CA ILE A 765 83.31 47.87 -25.20
C ILE A 765 82.32 47.19 -26.12
N GLN A 766 81.01 47.28 -25.93
CA GLN A 766 80.02 46.70 -26.84
C GLN A 766 79.93 47.50 -28.16
N VAL A 767 80.05 48.82 -28.09
CA VAL A 767 80.20 49.71 -29.25
C VAL A 767 81.56 49.46 -29.90
N ALA A 768 82.63 49.30 -29.15
CA ALA A 768 83.96 48.99 -29.66
C ALA A 768 84.00 47.59 -30.23
N GLU A 769 83.34 46.60 -29.66
CA GLU A 769 83.22 45.20 -30.10
C GLU A 769 82.35 45.13 -31.34
N SER A 770 81.26 45.89 -31.42
CA SER A 770 80.51 46.02 -32.67
C SER A 770 81.33 46.76 -33.73
N ARG A 771 82.14 47.75 -33.34
CA ARG A 771 83.11 48.42 -34.21
C ARG A 771 84.30 47.53 -34.56
N LEU A 772 84.71 46.58 -33.71
CA LEU A 772 85.78 45.59 -33.90
C LEU A 772 85.26 44.41 -34.69
N ALA A 773 83.96 44.11 -34.61
CA ALA A 773 83.27 43.17 -35.47
C ALA A 773 83.09 43.77 -36.86
N ASN A 774 82.75 45.06 -36.96
CA ASN A 774 82.69 45.78 -38.23
C ASN A 774 84.09 45.99 -38.83
N LEU A 775 85.07 46.46 -38.06
CA LEU A 775 86.49 46.53 -38.45
C LEU A 775 87.07 45.13 -38.66
N GLY A 776 86.56 44.11 -38.00
CA GLY A 776 86.93 42.71 -38.20
C GLY A 776 86.32 42.14 -39.48
N ALA A 777 85.13 42.62 -39.89
CA ALA A 777 84.53 42.34 -41.17
C ALA A 777 85.26 43.10 -42.29
N GLU A 778 85.62 44.36 -42.06
CA GLU A 778 86.45 45.17 -42.95
C GLU A 778 87.88 44.61 -43.03
N GLN A 779 88.50 44.22 -41.91
CA GLN A 779 89.78 43.54 -41.86
C GLN A 779 89.67 42.19 -42.53
N ARG A 780 88.60 41.42 -42.38
CA ARG A 780 88.42 40.19 -43.17
C ARG A 780 88.30 40.50 -44.66
N SER A 781 87.65 41.59 -45.04
CA SER A 781 87.57 42.02 -46.46
C SER A 781 88.91 42.52 -47.01
N LEU A 782 89.68 43.25 -46.20
CA LEU A 782 91.01 43.77 -46.53
C LEU A 782 92.06 42.67 -46.42
N GLN A 783 91.90 41.71 -45.52
CA GLN A 783 92.73 40.51 -45.40
C GLN A 783 92.44 39.61 -46.59
N ALA A 784 91.19 39.46 -47.02
CA ALA A 784 90.89 38.80 -48.29
C ALA A 784 91.53 39.54 -49.48
N LEU A 785 91.53 40.89 -49.47
CA LEU A 785 92.22 41.69 -50.48
C LEU A 785 93.75 41.57 -50.39
N VAL A 786 94.32 41.50 -49.19
CA VAL A 786 95.76 41.32 -48.91
C VAL A 786 96.17 39.88 -49.20
N ASP A 787 95.31 38.89 -49.01
CA ASP A 787 95.52 37.51 -49.38
C ASP A 787 95.48 37.39 -50.91
N ASP A 788 94.59 38.09 -51.58
CA ASP A 788 94.61 38.21 -53.04
C ASP A 788 95.85 38.98 -53.55
N MET A 789 96.23 40.07 -52.90
CA MET A 789 97.43 40.84 -53.26
C MET A 789 98.73 40.13 -52.86
N SER A 790 98.73 39.31 -51.82
CA SER A 790 99.86 38.49 -51.40
C SER A 790 99.97 37.21 -52.19
N ARG A 791 98.85 36.66 -52.69
CA ARG A 791 98.86 35.66 -53.77
C ARG A 791 99.47 36.27 -55.03
N ARG A 792 99.05 37.47 -55.43
CA ARG A 792 99.67 38.20 -56.56
C ARG A 792 101.14 38.54 -56.29
N LYS A 793 101.51 38.91 -55.06
CA LYS A 793 102.90 39.14 -54.65
C LYS A 793 103.69 37.84 -54.62
N ALA A 794 103.12 36.72 -54.19
CA ALA A 794 103.77 35.42 -54.20
C ALA A 794 103.94 34.92 -55.62
N GLU A 795 102.96 35.14 -56.51
CA GLU A 795 103.10 34.92 -57.94
C GLU A 795 104.20 35.83 -58.54
N ALA A 796 104.24 37.11 -58.17
CA ALA A 796 105.28 38.04 -58.62
C ALA A 796 106.67 37.74 -58.02
N VAL A 797 106.74 37.27 -56.76
CA VAL A 797 107.98 36.85 -56.07
C VAL A 797 108.43 35.52 -56.64
N ARG A 798 107.53 34.58 -56.95
CA ARG A 798 107.87 33.36 -57.68
C ARG A 798 108.37 33.69 -59.08
N GLN A 799 107.75 34.65 -59.77
CA GLN A 799 108.29 35.18 -61.02
C GLN A 799 109.64 35.88 -60.82
N LEU A 800 109.85 36.61 -59.72
CA LEU A 800 111.13 37.26 -59.38
C LEU A 800 112.21 36.27 -58.95
N GLU A 801 111.85 35.15 -58.32
CA GLU A 801 112.74 34.04 -57.96
C GLU A 801 113.08 33.23 -59.20
N GLU A 802 112.11 32.96 -60.09
CA GLU A 802 112.38 32.42 -61.41
C GLU A 802 113.30 33.36 -62.21
N GLN A 803 113.15 34.68 -62.09
CA GLN A 803 114.04 35.69 -62.69
C GLN A 803 115.39 35.80 -61.97
N ARG A 804 115.45 35.65 -60.63
CA ARG A 804 116.69 35.67 -59.83
C ARG A 804 117.49 34.40 -59.97
N GLU A 805 116.86 33.24 -60.17
CA GLU A 805 117.52 32.01 -60.57
C GLU A 805 118.04 32.10 -62.00
N LYS A 806 117.30 32.76 -62.91
CA LYS A 806 117.81 33.10 -64.25
C LYS A 806 119.00 34.06 -64.15
N LEU A 807 118.95 35.05 -63.26
CA LEU A 807 120.03 36.01 -62.99
C LEU A 807 121.23 35.34 -62.28
N GLN A 808 121.04 34.43 -61.33
CA GLN A 808 122.12 33.68 -60.69
C GLN A 808 122.73 32.66 -61.65
N ARG A 809 121.95 32.07 -62.56
CA ARG A 809 122.48 31.26 -63.67
C ARG A 809 123.27 32.12 -64.66
N ALA A 810 122.85 33.36 -64.91
CA ALA A 810 123.58 34.31 -65.73
C ALA A 810 124.86 34.82 -65.03
N LEU A 811 124.78 35.16 -63.74
CA LEU A 811 125.89 35.63 -62.90
C LEU A 811 126.93 34.54 -62.66
N GLY A 812 126.49 33.30 -62.40
CA GLY A 812 127.37 32.14 -62.33
C GLY A 812 128.02 31.78 -63.68
N ARG A 813 127.41 32.15 -64.81
CA ARG A 813 128.04 32.08 -66.14
C ARG A 813 129.03 33.23 -66.36
N THR A 814 128.70 34.45 -65.94
CA THR A 814 129.60 35.60 -66.09
C THR A 814 130.80 35.54 -65.16
N ASP A 815 130.68 35.03 -63.94
CA ASP A 815 131.82 34.89 -63.01
C ASP A 815 132.76 33.74 -63.40
N ARG A 816 132.21 32.67 -64.00
CA ARG A 816 133.02 31.60 -64.62
C ARG A 816 133.70 32.03 -65.92
N LEU A 817 133.17 33.03 -66.64
CA LEU A 817 133.81 33.63 -67.81
C LEU A 817 134.83 34.72 -67.41
N ARG A 818 134.55 35.50 -66.36
CA ARG A 818 135.49 36.51 -65.81
C ARG A 818 136.74 35.88 -65.20
N SER A 819 136.62 34.74 -64.51
CA SER A 819 137.78 34.06 -63.91
C SER A 819 138.62 33.25 -64.91
N LYS A 820 138.12 32.97 -66.11
CA LYS A 820 138.85 32.23 -67.17
C LYS A 820 139.52 33.12 -68.23
N MET A 821 139.30 34.44 -68.20
CA MET A 821 139.76 35.37 -69.25
C MET A 821 140.61 36.53 -68.73
N GLY A 822 141.33 36.36 -67.61
CA GLY A 822 142.12 37.38 -66.93
C GLY A 822 142.83 38.40 -67.84
N ILE A 823 142.20 39.57 -68.00
CA ILE A 823 142.78 40.78 -68.59
C ILE A 823 142.20 41.97 -67.80
N ALA A 824 143.05 42.57 -66.98
CA ALA A 824 142.94 43.93 -66.48
C ALA A 824 143.35 44.91 -67.60
N ASP A 825 142.80 46.12 -67.60
CA ASP A 825 143.23 47.27 -68.39
C ASP A 825 143.22 47.13 -69.94
N SER A 826 142.12 47.56 -70.56
CA SER A 826 142.10 47.99 -71.98
C SER A 826 140.89 48.91 -72.27
N PRO A 827 141.04 49.98 -73.08
CA PRO A 827 140.07 51.05 -73.25
C PRO A 827 138.95 50.67 -74.23
N GLN A 828 138.17 49.65 -73.88
CA GLN A 828 136.89 49.30 -74.49
C GLN A 828 135.83 48.94 -73.43
N GLY A 829 136.18 49.00 -72.13
CA GLY A 829 135.25 48.83 -71.00
C GLY A 829 134.44 50.09 -70.67
N GLN A 830 134.85 51.27 -71.13
CA GLN A 830 134.20 52.54 -70.79
C GLN A 830 132.94 52.86 -71.64
N ASP A 831 132.70 52.17 -72.75
CA ASP A 831 131.52 52.40 -73.59
C ASP A 831 130.30 51.53 -73.22
N ILE A 832 130.51 50.42 -72.51
CA ILE A 832 129.41 49.54 -72.06
C ILE A 832 128.79 50.09 -70.77
N GLU A 833 129.59 50.65 -69.87
CA GLU A 833 129.11 51.31 -68.64
C GLU A 833 128.31 52.61 -68.93
N LEU A 834 128.57 53.28 -70.06
CA LEU A 834 127.84 54.49 -70.46
C LEU A 834 126.50 54.21 -71.19
N ALA A 835 126.35 53.05 -71.82
CA ALA A 835 125.10 52.63 -72.44
C ALA A 835 124.08 52.14 -71.39
N GLU A 836 124.52 51.37 -70.39
CA GLU A 836 123.65 50.87 -69.31
C GLU A 836 123.09 52.00 -68.44
N VAL A 837 123.88 53.04 -68.16
CA VAL A 837 123.44 54.20 -67.36
C VAL A 837 122.35 55.01 -68.08
N ARG A 838 122.38 55.10 -69.42
CA ARG A 838 121.41 55.87 -70.23
C ARG A 838 120.06 55.19 -70.38
N ASP A 839 120.01 53.87 -70.41
CA ASP A 839 118.75 53.13 -70.50
C ASP A 839 118.05 53.04 -69.12
N VAL A 840 118.82 52.93 -68.03
CA VAL A 840 118.28 53.00 -66.66
C VAL A 840 117.68 54.37 -66.35
N THR A 841 118.30 55.48 -66.78
CA THR A 841 117.73 56.81 -66.55
C THR A 841 116.42 57.04 -67.31
N ARG A 842 116.24 56.44 -68.49
CA ARG A 842 115.01 56.57 -69.27
C ARG A 842 113.83 55.81 -68.65
N ALA A 843 114.10 54.64 -68.05
CA ALA A 843 113.10 53.85 -67.34
C ALA A 843 112.62 54.53 -66.05
N MET A 844 113.54 55.09 -65.24
CA MET A 844 113.17 55.80 -64.01
C MET A 844 112.27 57.02 -64.26
N LEU A 845 112.51 57.78 -65.34
CA LEU A 845 111.69 58.96 -65.66
C LEU A 845 110.26 58.60 -66.07
N LEU A 846 110.03 57.41 -66.65
CA LEU A 846 108.70 56.92 -66.98
C LEU A 846 107.94 56.44 -65.74
N GLU A 847 108.61 55.78 -64.78
CA GLU A 847 108.01 55.40 -63.50
C GLU A 847 107.67 56.62 -62.63
N LEU A 848 108.55 57.63 -62.60
CA LEU A 848 108.28 58.89 -61.90
C LEU A 848 107.03 59.59 -62.44
N LYS A 849 106.79 59.54 -63.75
CA LYS A 849 105.55 60.06 -64.35
C LYS A 849 104.31 59.28 -63.92
N ALA A 850 104.39 57.95 -63.88
CA ALA A 850 103.28 57.10 -63.44
C ALA A 850 102.94 57.35 -61.95
N LEU A 851 103.95 57.54 -61.11
CA LEU A 851 103.79 57.89 -59.70
C LEU A 851 103.19 59.29 -59.51
N ALA A 852 103.62 60.27 -60.31
CA ALA A 852 103.07 61.62 -60.27
C ALA A 852 101.60 61.69 -60.69
N ALA A 853 101.17 60.88 -61.67
CA ALA A 853 99.77 60.80 -62.09
C ALA A 853 98.87 60.07 -61.07
N ALA A 854 99.42 59.12 -60.30
CA ALA A 854 98.65 58.28 -59.38
C ALA A 854 98.40 58.92 -58.00
N ASN A 855 99.17 59.92 -57.57
CA ASN A 855 99.02 60.58 -56.26
C ASN A 855 99.23 62.11 -56.34
N PRO A 856 98.19 62.88 -56.70
CA PRO A 856 98.27 64.35 -56.79
C PRO A 856 98.59 65.05 -55.46
N ALA A 857 98.33 64.41 -54.33
CA ALA A 857 98.55 64.99 -52.99
C ALA A 857 100.02 64.98 -52.54
N ALA A 858 100.91 64.24 -53.21
CA ALA A 858 102.29 64.02 -52.78
C ALA A 858 103.30 65.07 -53.31
N GLY A 859 102.86 66.08 -54.06
CA GLY A 859 103.74 67.17 -54.53
C GLY A 859 104.88 66.73 -55.46
N ILE A 860 104.79 65.55 -56.08
CA ILE A 860 105.88 64.95 -56.88
C ILE A 860 106.13 65.74 -58.18
N LEU A 861 105.06 66.28 -58.78
CA LEU A 861 105.16 67.17 -59.95
C LEU A 861 105.83 68.50 -59.59
N GLU A 862 105.48 69.09 -58.44
CA GLU A 862 106.10 70.33 -57.93
C GLU A 862 107.58 70.11 -57.59
N ALA A 863 107.95 68.96 -57.02
CA ALA A 863 109.35 68.62 -56.74
C ALA A 863 110.16 68.43 -58.04
N CYS A 864 109.58 67.88 -59.11
CA CYS A 864 110.27 67.71 -60.39
C CYS A 864 110.43 69.03 -61.17
N GLU A 865 109.43 69.92 -61.11
CA GLU A 865 109.51 71.26 -61.68
C GLU A 865 110.49 72.16 -60.90
N ALA A 866 110.51 72.06 -59.56
CA ALA A 866 111.50 72.74 -58.72
C ALA A 866 112.95 72.27 -58.95
N ALA A 867 113.14 71.03 -59.44
CA ALA A 867 114.44 70.46 -59.78
C ALA A 867 114.88 70.68 -61.24
N SER A 868 114.12 71.42 -62.07
CA SER A 868 114.39 71.63 -63.50
C SER A 868 114.50 70.34 -64.35
N ILE A 869 113.70 69.31 -64.04
CA ILE A 869 113.69 68.03 -64.77
C ILE A 869 112.47 67.96 -65.71
N ARG A 870 112.69 67.96 -67.04
CA ARG A 870 111.61 67.83 -68.05
C ARG A 870 111.13 66.39 -68.20
N LEU A 871 109.88 66.13 -67.83
CA LEU A 871 109.20 64.84 -68.04
C LEU A 871 108.72 64.69 -69.51
N PRO A 872 108.86 63.51 -70.14
CA PRO A 872 108.55 63.33 -71.57
C PRO A 872 107.05 63.50 -71.94
N THR A 873 106.79 64.26 -73.02
CA THR A 873 105.49 64.51 -73.64
C THR A 873 105.19 63.48 -74.74
N GLY A 874 104.17 62.64 -74.58
CA GLY A 874 103.74 61.67 -75.59
C GLY A 874 102.95 60.50 -75.01
N SER A 875 101.80 60.21 -75.63
CA SER A 875 100.81 59.19 -75.25
C SER A 875 101.15 57.83 -75.87
N SER A 876 101.25 56.80 -75.05
CA SER A 876 101.01 55.40 -75.46
C SER A 876 100.86 54.49 -74.24
N ALA A 877 99.61 54.25 -73.84
CA ALA A 877 99.21 52.96 -73.26
C ALA A 877 99.54 51.85 -74.29
N PRO A 878 99.96 50.63 -73.89
CA PRO A 878 99.03 49.52 -73.58
C PRO A 878 99.71 48.39 -72.71
N PRO A 879 99.33 47.09 -72.74
CA PRO A 879 98.03 46.44 -72.60
C PRO A 879 97.96 45.37 -71.47
N SER A 880 96.72 44.94 -71.25
CA SER A 880 96.14 43.80 -70.52
C SER A 880 96.76 42.40 -70.68
N VAL A 881 96.61 41.54 -69.65
CA VAL A 881 96.13 40.11 -69.70
C VAL A 881 95.70 39.73 -68.25
N SER A 882 94.40 39.67 -67.90
CA SER A 882 93.40 38.57 -67.97
C SER A 882 93.27 37.76 -66.67
N GLY A 883 92.04 37.65 -66.13
CA GLY A 883 91.73 36.80 -64.99
C GLY A 883 90.37 37.06 -64.32
N SER A 884 89.30 36.69 -65.03
CA SER A 884 87.97 36.20 -64.56
C SER A 884 87.20 36.90 -63.41
N ARG A 885 86.05 37.47 -63.78
CA ARG A 885 84.81 37.76 -63.02
C ARG A 885 83.95 36.47 -62.85
N PRO A 886 82.96 36.37 -61.92
CA PRO A 886 81.78 37.26 -61.71
C PRO A 886 81.48 37.61 -60.22
N ALA A 887 80.86 38.74 -59.83
CA ALA A 887 79.45 39.21 -59.97
C ALA A 887 78.43 38.22 -59.32
N SER A 888 77.44 38.59 -58.49
CA SER A 888 76.61 39.80 -58.46
C SER A 888 75.59 39.82 -57.29
N ALA A 889 75.29 41.04 -56.81
CA ALA A 889 73.93 41.63 -56.64
C ALA A 889 72.96 41.06 -55.56
N ALA A 890 72.49 41.86 -54.61
CA ALA A 890 71.45 42.92 -54.68
C ALA A 890 70.01 42.43 -54.38
N ARG A 891 69.31 43.28 -53.64
CA ARG A 891 67.84 43.47 -53.51
C ARG A 891 67.06 42.66 -52.47
N SER A 892 66.45 43.46 -51.59
CA SER A 892 65.10 43.37 -51.05
C SER A 892 64.04 42.63 -51.90
N ALA A 893 63.25 41.75 -51.28
CA ALA A 893 61.76 41.68 -51.36
C ALA A 893 61.19 40.41 -50.68
N ALA A 894 60.24 40.64 -49.76
CA ALA A 894 58.98 39.96 -49.48
C ALA A 894 58.70 38.45 -49.77
N SER A 895 58.15 37.81 -48.73
CA SER A 895 56.87 37.05 -48.69
C SER A 895 56.79 35.53 -48.98
N GLY A 896 55.95 34.88 -48.15
CA GLY A 896 55.26 33.58 -48.37
C GLY A 896 55.99 32.38 -47.79
N GLY A 897 55.66 31.86 -46.60
CA GLY A 897 54.47 31.02 -46.32
C GLY A 897 54.85 29.55 -46.62
N SER A 898 54.57 28.49 -45.86
CA SER A 898 53.71 28.11 -44.73
C SER A 898 54.23 26.71 -44.29
N GLY A 899 53.92 26.09 -43.15
CA GLY A 899 53.03 26.33 -42.04
C GLY A 899 53.54 25.47 -40.86
N ARG A 900 53.35 25.89 -39.60
CA ARG A 900 52.10 25.93 -38.80
C ARG A 900 52.27 24.83 -37.74
N SER A 901 51.99 24.98 -36.45
CA SER A 901 51.25 25.88 -35.53
C SER A 901 51.68 25.44 -34.11
N THR A 902 51.56 26.13 -32.98
CA THR A 902 50.91 27.33 -32.42
C THR A 902 51.47 27.39 -30.99
N GLY A 903 52.06 28.47 -30.48
CA GLY A 903 51.39 29.61 -29.82
C GLY A 903 51.16 29.34 -28.32
N SER A 904 51.37 30.21 -27.33
CA SER A 904 51.89 31.60 -27.19
C SER A 904 51.89 31.92 -25.67
N ARG A 905 52.97 32.50 -25.08
CA ARG A 905 53.10 33.90 -24.53
C ARG A 905 51.95 34.44 -23.65
N GLY A 906 52.15 35.23 -22.58
CA GLY A 906 53.33 35.86 -21.97
C GLY A 906 52.93 36.99 -20.97
N LEU A 907 53.85 37.29 -20.02
CA LEU A 907 54.27 38.58 -19.41
C LEU A 907 53.29 39.74 -19.07
N GLY A 908 53.32 40.20 -17.81
CA GLY A 908 53.96 41.50 -17.44
C GLY A 908 53.13 42.75 -17.04
N SER A 909 53.32 43.21 -15.78
CA SER A 909 53.47 44.62 -15.29
C SER A 909 52.28 45.62 -15.15
N GLY A 910 51.96 45.98 -13.89
CA GLY A 910 52.24 47.32 -13.29
C GLY A 910 51.35 48.58 -13.50
N ARG A 911 50.60 48.95 -12.43
CA ARG A 911 50.44 50.29 -11.77
C ARG A 911 49.16 51.18 -12.00
N ALA A 912 48.52 51.50 -10.85
CA ALA A 912 47.71 52.67 -10.40
C ALA A 912 46.24 52.95 -10.88
N ALA A 913 45.28 52.76 -9.94
CA ALA A 913 44.14 53.58 -9.43
C ALA A 913 43.39 54.64 -10.30
N PRO A 914 42.14 55.10 -9.96
CA PRO A 914 41.02 54.52 -9.16
C PRO A 914 39.58 54.75 -9.75
N VAL A 915 38.55 54.28 -9.01
CA VAL A 915 37.18 54.86 -8.85
C VAL A 915 36.05 54.57 -9.90
N ARG A 916 34.98 53.95 -9.35
CA ARG A 916 33.51 54.10 -9.55
C ARG A 916 32.74 53.54 -10.78
N THR A 917 31.82 52.65 -10.40
CA THR A 917 30.35 52.62 -10.67
C THR A 917 29.78 52.16 -12.02
N VAL A 918 29.04 51.04 -11.91
CA VAL A 918 27.58 50.92 -12.18
C VAL A 918 27.13 50.55 -13.60
N GLN A 919 26.31 49.48 -13.58
CA GLN A 919 25.15 49.12 -14.41
C GLN A 919 25.27 48.24 -15.66
N LEU A 920 24.58 47.09 -15.50
CA LEU A 920 23.53 46.50 -16.34
C LEU A 920 23.91 45.86 -17.67
N GLY A 921 23.47 44.60 -17.80
CA GLY A 921 22.84 44.15 -19.03
C GLY A 921 23.10 42.69 -19.37
N ALA A 922 22.11 41.85 -19.02
CA ALA A 922 21.87 40.45 -19.42
C ALA A 922 22.74 39.36 -18.79
#